data_AF-A0A416MP74-F1
#
_entry.id   AF-A0A416MP74-F1
#
_cell.length_a   1.000
_cell.length_b   1.000
_cell.length_c   1.000
_cell.angle_alpha   90.00
_cell.angle_beta   90.00
_cell.angle_gamma   90.00
#
_symmetry.space_group_name_H-M   'P 1'
#
loop_
_entity.id
_entity.type
_entity.pdbx_description
1 polymer ?
#
loop_
_entity_poly.entity_id
_entity_poly.type
_entity_poly.pdbx_seq_one_letter_code
_entity_poly.pdbx_strand_id
1 'polypeptide(L)'
;MKGKKKSFAEKIKKEGWMRIDCHPLAVWLGSTIVTVLLLELLSRKSLFSLLHFVFVTPHLFLMNFMLVLTTYSLMFLTRRWGFVRGLVAIFWGAIGVTDFVLLLFRTTPFNWHDLSLIDSAMQVMNHYVSGIGFVAIGAVIAACIVLIVVLFKKAARLEKRPNYKKGAASVVTVALLTVYFWCVGRWSAILPRNFSNIAEAYQTYGLAYCFTNSYISTGISKPDNYDAQKVENILDEEVVPVNTEVEIDPVETKAPEEVSVPEEYEEDTKAPIEEYDAGVNVIYLQLESFFDITDLNDVTVNEDPIPNYHRLFDTCSSGFLSVPSVGAGTANTEFEILTGMNLDFFGCGEYPYQTVLREQTCESLPYCYDNIGYTSHAIHNNSATFYNRNMVFSRLGFDTFTSMEYMYNLTYTPENWAKDKVLTTNIIEAMESTDTSDFIYTISVQGHGAYPTEEVLKDPHIKVTLKEDDEARQNQLTYYANQIYEMDLFVAELTRQLKDFNEPCILVMYGDHLPSLGIEETDMNQGNLFTTKYILWSNFQMEKQDKNVEAYQLGAYVMQRMGINEGIMFRYHQKYFKEQNANESAYLDSMAVIEYDMLYGDKEVFGGENPYQPKNLKMGILPITLDRVLYKDGTMWLYGSNFNEFSIVSINGKQYEPTSQHQNLIKIEDLKLGGDLEVCVAQQDDYGKTILSTTRSCRVEVNH
;
A
#
# COMPACT_ATOMS: atom_id res chain seq x y z
N MET A 1 -69.07 20.78 8.49
CA MET A 1 -68.31 19.92 9.44
C MET A 1 -66.84 19.95 9.04
N LYS A 2 -65.99 20.62 9.83
CA LYS A 2 -64.52 20.64 9.62
C LYS A 2 -63.98 19.25 9.98
N GLY A 3 -63.53 18.49 8.97
CA GLY A 3 -62.81 17.24 9.22
C GLY A 3 -61.50 17.54 9.95
N LYS A 4 -61.35 17.03 11.18
CA LYS A 4 -60.09 17.10 11.93
C LYS A 4 -58.98 16.50 11.05
N LYS A 5 -57.96 17.31 10.72
CA LYS A 5 -56.69 16.79 10.19
C LYS A 5 -56.15 15.83 11.24
N LYS A 6 -56.16 14.52 10.95
CA LYS A 6 -55.56 13.50 11.81
C LYS A 6 -54.11 13.84 12.08
N SER A 7 -53.67 13.60 13.31
CA SER A 7 -52.26 13.77 13.69
C SER A 7 -51.39 12.87 12.81
N PHE A 8 -50.16 13.31 12.50
CA PHE A 8 -49.18 12.53 11.75
C PHE A 8 -48.99 11.13 12.36
N ALA A 9 -49.03 11.03 13.69
CA ALA A 9 -48.97 9.76 14.42
C ALA A 9 -50.18 8.84 14.14
N GLU A 10 -51.38 9.39 13.99
CA GLU A 10 -52.59 8.61 13.66
C GLU A 10 -52.60 8.12 12.22
N LYS A 11 -51.98 8.87 11.29
CA LYS A 11 -51.78 8.43 9.89
C LYS A 11 -50.77 7.29 9.80
N ILE A 12 -49.64 7.38 10.50
CA ILE A 12 -48.65 6.29 10.59
C ILE A 12 -49.32 4.99 11.07
N LYS A 13 -50.16 5.09 12.12
CA LYS A 13 -50.82 3.94 12.73
C LYS A 13 -51.89 3.29 11.84
N LYS A 14 -52.50 4.04 10.90
CA LYS A 14 -53.63 3.57 10.08
C LYS A 14 -53.25 3.19 8.66
N GLU A 15 -52.29 3.88 8.05
CA GLU A 15 -51.89 3.69 6.65
C GLU A 15 -50.52 2.99 6.53
N GLY A 16 -49.75 2.92 7.63
CA GLY A 16 -48.36 2.46 7.64
C GLY A 16 -47.43 3.55 7.11
N TRP A 17 -46.22 3.68 7.68
CA TRP A 17 -45.28 4.75 7.33
C TRP A 17 -44.94 4.84 5.83
N MET A 18 -45.10 3.75 5.06
CA MET A 18 -44.80 3.69 3.62
C MET A 18 -45.93 4.21 2.71
N ARG A 19 -47.13 4.52 3.25
CA ARG A 19 -48.29 5.01 2.47
C ARG A 19 -48.62 6.48 2.71
N ILE A 20 -47.78 7.21 3.44
CA ILE A 20 -48.02 8.63 3.71
C ILE A 20 -47.70 9.42 2.43
N ASP A 21 -48.72 10.08 1.86
CA ASP A 21 -48.60 11.04 0.76
C ASP A 21 -47.86 12.32 1.22
N CYS A 22 -46.55 12.22 1.43
CA CYS A 22 -45.67 13.38 1.51
C CYS A 22 -45.34 13.85 0.09
N HIS A 23 -45.23 15.17 -0.13
CA HIS A 23 -44.88 15.70 -1.45
C HIS A 23 -43.52 15.11 -1.91
N PRO A 24 -43.41 14.51 -3.11
CA PRO A 24 -42.20 13.80 -3.53
C PRO A 24 -40.91 14.64 -3.43
N LEU A 25 -41.00 15.94 -3.70
CA LEU A 25 -39.87 16.87 -3.50
C LEU A 25 -39.44 17.02 -2.04
N ALA A 26 -40.39 17.07 -1.10
CA ALA A 26 -40.07 17.16 0.33
C ALA A 26 -39.41 15.88 0.83
N VAL A 27 -39.83 14.72 0.32
CA VAL A 27 -39.20 13.44 0.65
C VAL A 27 -37.80 13.34 0.03
N TRP A 28 -37.62 13.83 -1.20
CA TRP A 28 -36.34 13.87 -1.89
C TRP A 28 -35.30 14.73 -1.14
N LEU A 29 -35.65 16.00 -0.87
CA LEU A 29 -34.79 16.91 -0.12
C LEU A 29 -34.57 16.41 1.31
N GLY A 30 -35.64 16.01 2.02
CA GLY A 30 -35.54 15.53 3.40
C GLY A 30 -34.70 14.26 3.54
N SER A 31 -34.82 13.30 2.62
CA SER A 31 -33.97 12.09 2.65
C SER A 31 -32.51 12.44 2.39
N THR A 32 -32.25 13.38 1.48
CA THR A 32 -30.90 13.84 1.19
C THR A 32 -30.26 14.51 2.41
N ILE A 33 -30.95 15.45 3.07
CA ILE A 33 -30.45 16.12 4.28
C ILE A 33 -30.12 15.08 5.36
N VAL A 34 -31.05 14.16 5.64
CA VAL A 34 -30.83 13.13 6.67
C VAL A 34 -29.64 12.25 6.32
N THR A 35 -29.51 11.82 5.06
CA THR A 35 -28.37 11.00 4.64
C THR A 35 -27.05 11.74 4.81
N VAL A 36 -26.93 12.98 4.32
CA VAL A 36 -25.67 13.75 4.44
C VAL A 36 -25.31 13.99 5.91
N LEU A 37 -26.27 14.37 6.75
CA LEU A 37 -26.01 14.55 8.19
C LEU A 37 -25.53 13.26 8.86
N LEU A 38 -26.08 12.10 8.47
CA LEU A 38 -25.63 10.80 9.00
C LEU A 38 -24.23 10.44 8.49
N LEU A 39 -23.94 10.65 7.20
CA LEU A 39 -22.60 10.42 6.63
C LEU A 39 -21.54 11.23 7.38
N GLU A 40 -21.79 12.53 7.52
CA GLU A 40 -20.85 13.44 8.17
C GLU A 40 -20.75 13.19 9.69
N LEU A 41 -21.82 12.75 10.35
CA LEU A 41 -21.75 12.36 11.75
C LEU A 41 -20.86 11.12 11.96
N LEU A 42 -21.02 10.11 11.10
CA LEU A 42 -20.23 8.87 11.15
C LEU A 42 -18.76 9.15 10.85
N SER A 43 -18.47 9.92 9.80
CA SER A 43 -17.10 10.25 9.39
C SER A 43 -16.36 11.13 10.41
N ARG A 44 -17.05 12.14 10.98
CA ARG A 44 -16.43 13.11 11.91
C ARG A 44 -16.40 12.65 13.36
N LYS A 45 -17.18 11.62 13.71
CA LYS A 45 -17.36 11.09 15.08
C LYS A 45 -17.72 12.16 16.14
N SER A 46 -18.14 13.36 15.73
CA SER A 46 -18.37 14.52 16.59
C SER A 46 -19.54 15.36 16.09
N LEU A 47 -20.54 15.53 16.96
CA LEU A 47 -21.68 16.41 16.67
C LEU A 47 -21.25 17.87 16.52
N PHE A 48 -20.23 18.30 17.28
CA PHE A 48 -19.71 19.66 17.18
C PHE A 48 -19.07 19.90 15.81
N SER A 49 -18.19 18.99 15.37
CA SER A 49 -17.53 19.07 14.06
C SER A 49 -18.54 19.04 12.91
N LEU A 50 -19.61 18.23 13.04
CA LEU A 50 -20.73 18.25 12.10
C LEU A 50 -21.41 19.62 12.02
N LEU A 51 -21.78 20.21 13.17
CA LEU A 51 -22.45 21.51 13.19
C LEU A 51 -21.54 22.61 12.64
N HIS A 52 -20.24 22.55 12.94
CA HIS A 52 -19.24 23.42 12.35
C HIS A 52 -19.23 23.30 10.83
N PHE A 53 -19.15 22.10 10.27
CA PHE A 53 -19.20 21.87 8.82
C PHE A 53 -20.47 22.43 8.16
N VAL A 54 -21.63 22.22 8.79
CA VAL A 54 -22.92 22.70 8.26
C VAL A 54 -23.01 24.23 8.25
N PHE A 55 -22.56 24.90 9.31
CA PHE A 55 -22.79 26.34 9.49
C PHE A 55 -21.61 27.23 9.13
N VAL A 56 -20.37 26.74 9.20
CA VAL A 56 -19.14 27.50 8.91
C VAL A 56 -18.68 27.29 7.47
N THR A 57 -18.80 26.07 6.93
CA THR A 57 -18.47 25.74 5.53
C THR A 57 -19.69 25.29 4.73
N PRO A 58 -20.79 26.08 4.67
CA PRO A 58 -22.05 25.67 4.06
C PRO A 58 -21.95 25.37 2.56
N HIS A 59 -20.94 25.91 1.88
CA HIS A 59 -20.67 25.65 0.47
C HIS A 59 -20.11 24.22 0.25
N LEU A 60 -19.27 23.71 1.15
CA LEU A 60 -18.76 22.33 1.11
C LEU A 60 -19.86 21.34 1.50
N PHE A 61 -20.65 21.68 2.52
CA PHE A 61 -21.86 20.92 2.84
C PHE A 61 -22.82 20.86 1.64
N LEU A 62 -23.02 21.98 0.93
CA LEU A 62 -23.86 22.03 -0.26
C LEU A 62 -23.34 21.10 -1.36
N MET A 63 -22.02 21.01 -1.57
CA MET A 63 -21.43 20.10 -2.56
C MET A 63 -21.77 18.63 -2.23
N ASN A 64 -21.56 18.20 -0.99
CA ASN A 64 -21.93 16.86 -0.51
C ASN A 64 -23.43 16.61 -0.66
N PHE A 65 -24.23 17.62 -0.31
CA PHE A 65 -25.68 17.58 -0.51
C PHE A 65 -26.06 17.40 -1.96
N MET A 66 -25.46 18.12 -2.91
CA MET A 66 -25.77 18.02 -4.34
C MET A 66 -25.42 16.64 -4.92
N LEU A 67 -24.32 16.03 -4.48
CA LEU A 67 -23.93 14.67 -4.88
C LEU A 67 -24.97 13.65 -4.44
N VAL A 68 -25.31 13.64 -3.14
CA VAL A 68 -26.33 12.74 -2.59
C VAL A 68 -27.71 13.05 -3.22
N LEU A 69 -28.06 14.31 -3.42
CA LEU A 69 -29.31 14.75 -4.03
C LEU A 69 -29.46 14.19 -5.46
N THR A 70 -28.37 14.24 -6.22
CA THR A 70 -28.31 13.72 -7.60
C THR A 70 -28.62 12.23 -7.61
N THR A 71 -28.02 11.44 -6.72
CA THR A 71 -28.32 10.00 -6.64
C THR A 71 -29.78 9.71 -6.26
N TYR A 72 -30.35 10.47 -5.32
CA TYR A 72 -31.76 10.29 -4.95
C TYR A 72 -32.73 10.67 -6.08
N SER A 73 -32.34 11.56 -7.00
CA SER A 73 -33.20 12.01 -8.11
C SER A 73 -33.66 10.85 -9.01
N LEU A 74 -32.91 9.74 -9.06
CA LEU A 74 -33.28 8.50 -9.77
C LEU A 74 -34.64 7.95 -9.33
N MET A 75 -35.10 8.30 -8.12
CA MET A 75 -36.43 7.94 -7.63
C MET A 75 -37.56 8.41 -8.57
N PHE A 76 -37.36 9.51 -9.31
CA PHE A 76 -38.36 10.06 -10.24
C PHE A 76 -38.49 9.25 -11.54
N LEU A 77 -37.55 8.34 -11.82
CA LEU A 77 -37.56 7.51 -13.04
C LEU A 77 -38.37 6.21 -12.86
N THR A 78 -38.84 5.88 -11.65
CA THR A 78 -39.48 4.59 -11.39
C THR A 78 -40.84 4.73 -10.73
N ARG A 79 -41.72 3.74 -10.97
CA ARG A 79 -43.01 3.62 -10.26
C ARG A 79 -42.83 3.22 -8.80
N ARG A 80 -41.65 2.70 -8.45
CA ARG A 80 -41.26 2.23 -7.11
C ARG A 80 -40.25 3.20 -6.49
N TRP A 81 -40.56 4.49 -6.55
CA TRP A 81 -39.68 5.56 -6.04
C TRP A 81 -39.22 5.33 -4.59
N GLY A 82 -40.09 4.77 -3.73
CA GLY A 82 -39.73 4.41 -2.35
C GLY A 82 -38.69 3.28 -2.24
N PHE A 83 -38.65 2.36 -3.21
CA PHE A 83 -37.62 1.32 -3.29
C PHE A 83 -36.28 1.90 -3.74
N VAL A 84 -36.26 2.73 -4.80
CA VAL A 84 -35.03 3.40 -5.27
C VAL A 84 -34.46 4.31 -4.18
N ARG A 85 -35.32 5.07 -3.49
CA ARG A 85 -34.92 5.87 -2.32
C ARG A 85 -34.27 5.00 -1.25
N GLY A 86 -34.84 3.82 -0.96
CA GLY A 86 -34.25 2.87 -0.02
C GLY A 86 -32.89 2.34 -0.47
N LEU A 87 -32.71 2.02 -1.76
CA LEU A 87 -31.42 1.58 -2.31
C LEU A 87 -30.36 2.67 -2.20
N VAL A 88 -30.69 3.92 -2.54
CA VAL A 88 -29.74 5.04 -2.42
C VAL A 88 -29.36 5.29 -0.95
N ALA A 89 -30.32 5.17 -0.03
CA ALA A 89 -30.05 5.28 1.40
C ALA A 89 -29.13 4.17 1.92
N ILE A 90 -29.30 2.93 1.44
CA ILE A 90 -28.44 1.79 1.79
C ILE A 90 -27.04 1.98 1.21
N PHE A 91 -26.92 2.43 -0.04
CA PHE A 91 -25.64 2.68 -0.70
C PHE A 91 -24.80 3.70 0.08
N TRP A 92 -25.35 4.89 0.33
CA TRP A 92 -24.65 5.91 1.12
C TRP A 92 -24.45 5.47 2.57
N GLY A 93 -25.45 4.83 3.19
CA GLY A 93 -25.33 4.30 4.55
C GLY A 93 -24.20 3.29 4.69
N ALA A 94 -23.98 2.42 3.69
CA ALA A 94 -22.86 1.49 3.66
C ALA A 94 -21.52 2.23 3.61
N ILE A 95 -21.38 3.23 2.73
CA ILE A 95 -20.17 4.08 2.66
C ILE A 95 -19.88 4.72 4.02
N GLY A 96 -20.87 5.35 4.65
CA GLY A 96 -20.68 6.00 5.96
C GLY A 96 -20.35 5.04 7.10
N VAL A 97 -20.93 3.83 7.10
CA VAL A 97 -20.62 2.80 8.10
C VAL A 97 -19.23 2.22 7.86
N THR A 98 -18.86 1.93 6.61
CA THR A 98 -17.53 1.46 6.25
C THR A 98 -16.46 2.48 6.64
N ASP A 99 -16.67 3.76 6.33
CA ASP A 99 -15.80 4.86 6.73
C ASP A 99 -15.62 4.91 8.26
N PHE A 100 -16.72 4.89 9.01
CA PHE A 100 -16.66 4.86 10.47
C PHE A 100 -15.84 3.68 11.01
N VAL A 101 -16.07 2.47 10.47
CA VAL A 101 -15.37 1.26 10.90
C VAL A 101 -13.88 1.33 10.54
N LEU A 102 -13.51 1.73 9.33
CA LEU A 102 -12.11 1.85 8.93
C LEU A 102 -11.37 2.87 9.80
N LEU A 103 -12.01 3.99 10.12
CA LEU A 103 -11.45 5.01 11.02
C LEU A 103 -11.29 4.51 12.47
N LEU A 104 -11.77 3.33 12.85
CA LEU A 104 -11.45 2.71 14.15
C LEU A 104 -10.10 1.98 14.13
N PHE A 105 -9.62 1.59 12.95
CA PHE A 105 -8.42 0.78 12.79
C PHE A 105 -7.24 1.55 12.16
N ARG A 106 -7.52 2.61 11.39
CA ARG A 106 -6.49 3.45 10.74
C ARG A 106 -6.92 4.92 10.64
N THR A 107 -5.97 5.79 10.29
CA THR A 107 -6.20 7.24 10.15
C THR A 107 -6.87 7.62 8.84
N THR A 108 -6.64 6.87 7.75
CA THR A 108 -7.15 7.19 6.42
C THR A 108 -8.63 6.79 6.24
N PRO A 109 -9.51 7.73 5.86
CA PRO A 109 -10.93 7.49 5.54
C PRO A 109 -11.17 6.50 4.41
N PHE A 110 -12.42 6.04 4.27
CA PHE A 110 -12.83 5.16 3.17
C PHE A 110 -12.86 5.91 1.84
N ASN A 111 -12.04 5.46 0.90
CA ASN A 111 -11.94 6.02 -0.45
C ASN A 111 -12.40 4.99 -1.50
N TRP A 112 -12.55 5.44 -2.75
CA TRP A 112 -12.95 4.56 -3.84
C TRP A 112 -11.93 3.44 -4.10
N HIS A 113 -10.64 3.74 -3.99
CA HIS A 113 -9.55 2.81 -4.25
C HIS A 113 -9.43 1.71 -3.18
N ASP A 114 -9.95 1.90 -1.97
CA ASP A 114 -10.06 0.82 -0.98
C ASP A 114 -10.90 -0.37 -1.49
N LEU A 115 -11.85 -0.13 -2.41
CA LEU A 115 -12.60 -1.21 -3.05
C LEU A 115 -11.70 -2.09 -3.93
N SER A 116 -10.65 -1.51 -4.52
CA SER A 116 -9.67 -2.26 -5.32
C SER A 116 -8.74 -3.09 -4.44
N LEU A 117 -8.59 -2.72 -3.17
CA LEU A 117 -7.81 -3.45 -2.16
C LEU A 117 -8.61 -4.53 -1.43
N ILE A 118 -9.86 -4.82 -1.83
CA ILE A 118 -10.71 -5.76 -1.09
C ILE A 118 -10.07 -7.15 -0.95
N ASP A 119 -9.37 -7.64 -1.96
CA ASP A 119 -8.69 -8.93 -1.89
C ASP A 119 -7.57 -8.89 -0.85
N SER A 120 -6.72 -7.86 -0.87
CA SER A 120 -5.67 -7.66 0.14
C SER A 120 -6.24 -7.42 1.55
N ALA A 121 -7.33 -6.67 1.68
CA ALA A 121 -7.99 -6.48 2.98
C ALA A 121 -8.55 -7.80 3.53
N MET A 122 -9.16 -8.62 2.66
CA MET A 122 -9.68 -9.94 3.03
C MET A 122 -8.58 -10.90 3.48
N GLN A 123 -7.38 -10.76 2.91
CA GLN A 123 -6.20 -11.55 3.25
C GLN A 123 -5.71 -11.30 4.68
N VAL A 124 -5.80 -10.05 5.17
CA VAL A 124 -5.35 -9.69 6.53
C VAL A 124 -6.49 -9.63 7.55
N MET A 125 -7.74 -9.78 7.14
CA MET A 125 -8.90 -9.56 7.99
C MET A 125 -8.96 -10.47 9.22
N ASN A 126 -8.40 -11.68 9.16
CA ASN A 126 -8.36 -12.60 10.30
C ASN A 126 -7.53 -12.07 11.48
N HIS A 127 -6.60 -11.14 11.23
CA HIS A 127 -5.81 -10.48 12.27
C HIS A 127 -6.61 -9.39 13.00
N TYR A 128 -7.68 -8.87 12.38
CA TYR A 128 -8.48 -7.76 12.92
C TYR A 128 -9.88 -8.19 13.38
N VAL A 129 -10.40 -9.32 12.88
CA VAL A 129 -11.79 -9.75 13.08
C VAL A 129 -11.84 -11.17 13.64
N SER A 130 -12.43 -11.31 14.83
CA SER A 130 -12.68 -12.62 15.43
C SER A 130 -13.72 -13.45 14.65
N GLY A 131 -13.74 -14.78 14.87
CA GLY A 131 -14.75 -15.67 14.29
C GLY A 131 -16.21 -15.24 14.53
N ILE A 132 -16.51 -14.67 15.70
CA ILE A 132 -17.84 -14.12 16.01
C ILE A 132 -18.08 -12.83 15.22
N GLY A 133 -17.05 -12.01 15.03
CA GLY A 133 -17.08 -10.83 14.16
C GLY A 133 -17.49 -11.18 12.73
N PHE A 134 -16.94 -12.25 12.16
CA PHE A 134 -17.35 -12.75 10.84
C PHE A 134 -18.83 -13.12 10.76
N VAL A 135 -19.34 -13.82 11.78
CA VAL A 135 -20.77 -14.18 11.85
C VAL A 135 -21.63 -12.91 11.95
N ALA A 136 -21.20 -11.91 12.71
CA ALA A 136 -21.89 -10.64 12.83
C ALA A 136 -21.93 -9.88 11.49
N ILE A 137 -20.81 -9.79 10.77
CA ILE A 137 -20.72 -9.18 9.43
C ILE A 137 -21.67 -9.92 8.47
N GLY A 138 -21.61 -11.25 8.45
CA GLY A 138 -22.51 -12.08 7.62
C GLY A 138 -23.99 -11.87 7.95
N ALA A 139 -24.34 -11.73 9.23
CA ALA A 139 -25.71 -11.44 9.68
C ALA A 139 -26.17 -10.04 9.23
N VAL A 140 -25.29 -9.03 9.29
CA VAL A 140 -25.58 -7.67 8.80
C VAL A 140 -25.81 -7.68 7.28
N ILE A 141 -24.97 -8.38 6.51
CA ILE A 141 -25.15 -8.53 5.05
C ILE A 141 -26.49 -9.21 4.75
N ALA A 142 -26.80 -10.33 5.43
CA ALA A 142 -28.06 -11.03 5.26
C ALA A 142 -29.27 -10.15 5.62
N ALA A 143 -29.19 -9.38 6.71
CA ALA A 143 -30.23 -8.43 7.10
C ALA A 143 -30.41 -7.32 6.06
N CYS A 144 -29.33 -6.81 5.46
CA CYS A 144 -29.38 -5.85 4.36
C CYS A 144 -30.05 -6.43 3.12
N ILE A 145 -29.73 -7.67 2.74
CA ILE A 145 -30.38 -8.38 1.62
C ILE A 145 -31.89 -8.54 1.90
N VAL A 146 -32.26 -8.99 3.11
CA VAL A 146 -33.66 -9.11 3.52
C VAL A 146 -34.36 -7.75 3.47
N LEU A 147 -33.71 -6.69 3.96
CA LEU A 147 -34.24 -5.33 3.91
C LEU A 147 -34.49 -4.89 2.46
N ILE A 148 -33.55 -5.12 1.53
CA ILE A 148 -33.71 -4.83 0.10
C ILE A 148 -34.91 -5.59 -0.48
N VAL A 149 -35.04 -6.89 -0.20
CA VAL A 149 -36.17 -7.71 -0.68
C VAL A 149 -37.50 -7.22 -0.08
N VAL A 150 -37.54 -6.88 1.21
CA VAL A 150 -38.72 -6.35 1.89
C VAL A 150 -39.10 -5.00 1.31
N LEU A 151 -38.14 -4.10 1.09
CA LEU A 151 -38.35 -2.82 0.43
C LEU A 151 -38.90 -3.03 -0.98
N PHE A 152 -38.37 -3.98 -1.75
CA PHE A 152 -38.87 -4.28 -3.09
C PHE A 152 -40.31 -4.81 -3.10
N LYS A 153 -40.66 -5.68 -2.13
CA LYS A 153 -42.02 -6.26 -2.01
C LYS A 153 -43.04 -5.28 -1.43
N LYS A 154 -42.66 -4.51 -0.40
CA LYS A 154 -43.56 -3.61 0.35
C LYS A 154 -43.63 -2.19 -0.18
N ALA A 155 -42.64 -1.71 -0.94
CA ALA A 155 -42.69 -0.38 -1.52
C ALA A 155 -43.89 -0.25 -2.46
N ALA A 156 -44.78 0.69 -2.13
CA ALA A 156 -45.97 0.97 -2.91
C ALA A 156 -45.57 1.35 -4.35
N ARG A 157 -46.25 0.75 -5.33
CA ARG A 157 -46.17 1.21 -6.72
C ARG A 157 -47.10 2.41 -6.85
N LEU A 158 -46.61 3.49 -7.46
CA LEU A 158 -47.46 4.63 -7.81
C LEU A 158 -48.61 4.18 -8.71
N GLU A 159 -49.84 4.52 -8.30
CA GLU A 159 -51.06 4.22 -9.05
C GLU A 159 -51.00 4.80 -10.47
N LYS A 160 -50.49 6.04 -10.61
CA LYS A 160 -50.19 6.68 -11.91
C LYS A 160 -48.72 6.49 -12.29
N ARG A 161 -48.45 6.26 -13.58
CA ARG A 161 -47.06 6.24 -14.08
C ARG A 161 -46.43 7.62 -13.86
N PRO A 162 -45.20 7.72 -13.33
CA PRO A 162 -44.49 8.99 -13.29
C PRO A 162 -44.32 9.52 -14.71
N ASN A 163 -44.33 10.84 -14.86
CA ASN A 163 -44.02 11.43 -16.15
C ASN A 163 -42.51 11.30 -16.38
N TYR A 164 -42.10 10.22 -17.06
CA TYR A 164 -40.69 9.90 -17.30
C TYR A 164 -39.92 11.04 -17.97
N LYS A 165 -40.58 11.84 -18.83
CA LYS A 165 -39.94 13.02 -19.45
C LYS A 165 -39.61 14.09 -18.41
N LYS A 166 -40.54 14.39 -17.50
CA LYS A 166 -40.31 15.33 -16.40
C LYS A 166 -39.31 14.78 -15.39
N GLY A 167 -39.41 13.49 -15.05
CA GLY A 167 -38.46 12.82 -14.15
C GLY A 167 -37.03 12.84 -14.71
N ALA A 168 -36.85 12.45 -15.97
CA ALA A 168 -35.56 12.53 -16.66
C ALA A 168 -35.04 13.96 -16.75
N ALA A 169 -35.90 14.93 -17.08
CA ALA A 169 -35.51 16.34 -17.07
C ALA A 169 -35.03 16.80 -15.68
N SER A 170 -35.69 16.38 -14.59
CA SER A 170 -35.26 16.69 -13.23
C SER A 170 -33.91 16.06 -12.87
N VAL A 171 -33.69 14.79 -13.24
CA VAL A 171 -32.40 14.10 -13.03
C VAL A 171 -31.28 14.80 -13.79
N VAL A 172 -31.49 15.10 -15.07
CA VAL A 172 -30.51 15.81 -15.90
C VAL A 172 -30.25 17.20 -15.35
N THR A 173 -31.29 17.93 -14.93
CA THR A 173 -31.14 19.29 -14.37
C THR A 173 -30.30 19.26 -13.09
N VAL A 174 -30.59 18.36 -12.15
CA VAL A 174 -29.81 18.29 -10.91
C VAL A 174 -28.37 17.81 -11.17
N ALA A 175 -28.18 16.86 -12.10
CA ALA A 175 -26.85 16.40 -12.47
C ALA A 175 -26.01 17.53 -13.09
N LEU A 176 -26.59 18.30 -14.02
CA LEU A 176 -25.92 19.47 -14.62
C LEU A 176 -25.62 20.55 -13.58
N LEU A 177 -26.52 20.78 -12.61
CA LEU A 177 -26.26 21.70 -11.51
C LEU A 177 -25.12 21.20 -10.63
N THR A 178 -25.08 19.91 -10.28
CA THR A 178 -23.99 19.31 -9.50
C THR A 178 -22.66 19.43 -10.22
N VAL A 179 -22.62 19.15 -11.53
CA VAL A 179 -21.42 19.35 -12.36
C VAL A 179 -21.04 20.83 -12.41
N TYR A 180 -21.99 21.74 -12.57
CA TYR A 180 -21.73 23.18 -12.53
C TYR A 180 -21.11 23.61 -11.20
N PHE A 181 -21.68 23.21 -10.06
CA PHE A 181 -21.11 23.52 -8.73
C PHE A 181 -19.73 22.91 -8.54
N TRP A 182 -19.51 21.68 -9.03
CA TRP A 182 -18.19 21.03 -9.03
C TRP A 182 -17.19 21.87 -9.83
N CYS A 183 -17.47 22.16 -11.10
CA CYS A 183 -16.60 22.94 -11.98
C CYS A 183 -16.31 24.34 -11.44
N VAL A 184 -17.32 25.03 -10.90
CA VAL A 184 -17.13 26.33 -10.25
C VAL A 184 -16.24 26.22 -9.02
N GLY A 185 -16.48 25.21 -8.16
CA GLY A 185 -15.65 24.96 -6.99
C GLY A 185 -14.19 24.62 -7.35
N ARG A 186 -13.97 23.91 -8.46
CA ARG A 186 -12.63 23.68 -9.03
C ARG A 186 -11.98 24.98 -9.48
N TRP A 187 -12.69 25.74 -10.31
CA TRP A 187 -12.18 26.98 -10.89
C TRP A 187 -11.86 28.03 -9.83
N SER A 188 -12.62 28.07 -8.74
CA SER A 188 -12.38 28.96 -7.60
C SER A 188 -11.37 28.43 -6.58
N ALA A 189 -10.72 27.29 -6.85
CA ALA A 189 -9.80 26.60 -5.93
C ALA A 189 -10.40 26.23 -4.55
N ILE A 190 -11.73 26.14 -4.46
CA ILE A 190 -12.44 25.71 -3.23
C ILE A 190 -12.47 24.18 -3.13
N LEU A 191 -12.39 23.48 -4.26
CA LEU A 191 -12.41 22.01 -4.35
C LEU A 191 -11.09 21.52 -4.96
N PRO A 192 -10.09 21.10 -4.17
CA PRO A 192 -8.77 20.72 -4.67
C PRO A 192 -8.81 19.35 -5.38
N ARG A 193 -7.95 19.19 -6.41
CA ARG A 193 -7.89 17.99 -7.28
C ARG A 193 -7.39 16.78 -6.50
N ASN A 194 -6.22 16.95 -5.91
CA ASN A 194 -5.55 15.95 -5.09
C ASN A 194 -5.44 16.48 -3.66
N PHE A 195 -5.21 15.60 -2.70
CA PHE A 195 -5.02 15.97 -1.30
C PHE A 195 -3.73 15.33 -0.82
N SER A 196 -2.83 16.13 -0.25
CA SER A 196 -1.63 15.62 0.42
C SER A 196 -1.99 14.87 1.70
N ASN A 197 -2.92 15.41 2.50
CA ASN A 197 -3.45 14.74 3.69
C ASN A 197 -4.91 14.29 3.48
N ILE A 198 -5.11 13.00 3.21
CA ILE A 198 -6.44 12.41 2.96
C ILE A 198 -7.35 12.52 4.19
N ALA A 199 -6.81 12.33 5.41
CA ALA A 199 -7.61 12.41 6.63
C ALA A 199 -8.15 13.82 6.86
N GLU A 200 -7.29 14.84 6.73
CA GLU A 200 -7.68 16.24 6.82
C GLU A 200 -8.65 16.63 5.70
N ALA A 201 -8.43 16.12 4.49
CA ALA A 201 -9.30 16.40 3.35
C ALA A 201 -10.75 15.96 3.60
N TYR A 202 -10.98 14.78 4.18
CA TYR A 202 -12.35 14.34 4.49
C TYR A 202 -12.98 15.19 5.61
N GLN A 203 -12.19 15.59 6.62
CA GLN A 203 -12.67 16.53 7.63
C GLN A 203 -12.99 17.91 7.05
N THR A 204 -12.28 18.36 6.03
CA THR A 204 -12.49 19.67 5.42
C THR A 204 -13.63 19.64 4.40
N TYR A 205 -13.60 18.72 3.44
CA TYR A 205 -14.45 18.72 2.26
C TYR A 205 -15.66 17.77 2.34
N GLY A 206 -15.71 16.86 3.30
CA GLY A 206 -16.83 15.95 3.54
C GLY A 206 -16.75 14.63 2.76
N LEU A 207 -17.39 13.60 3.31
CA LEU A 207 -17.24 12.21 2.90
C LEU A 207 -17.74 11.96 1.47
N ALA A 208 -18.92 12.49 1.12
CA ALA A 208 -19.50 12.24 -0.19
C ALA A 208 -18.70 12.88 -1.33
N TYR A 209 -18.17 14.09 -1.11
CA TYR A 209 -17.29 14.76 -2.07
C TYR A 209 -15.98 14.00 -2.22
N CYS A 210 -15.27 13.70 -1.13
CA CYS A 210 -13.96 13.06 -1.22
C CYS A 210 -14.04 11.64 -1.81
N PHE A 211 -15.03 10.84 -1.39
CA PHE A 211 -15.26 9.51 -1.97
C PHE A 211 -15.54 9.61 -3.49
N THR A 212 -16.39 10.53 -3.91
CA THR A 212 -16.66 10.75 -5.35
C THR A 212 -15.42 11.27 -6.09
N ASN A 213 -14.64 12.15 -5.46
CA ASN A 213 -13.42 12.71 -6.03
C ASN A 213 -12.37 11.64 -6.27
N SER A 214 -12.16 10.72 -5.31
CA SER A 214 -11.20 9.62 -5.47
C SER A 214 -11.53 8.73 -6.68
N TYR A 215 -12.82 8.53 -7.00
CA TYR A 215 -13.21 7.83 -8.23
C TYR A 215 -12.99 8.65 -9.51
N ILE A 216 -13.36 9.93 -9.51
CA ILE A 216 -13.29 10.77 -10.72
C ILE A 216 -11.84 11.12 -11.08
N SER A 217 -10.99 11.27 -10.07
CA SER A 217 -9.63 11.75 -10.21
C SER A 217 -8.59 10.61 -10.27
N THR A 218 -9.00 9.37 -10.56
CA THR A 218 -8.07 8.25 -10.75
C THR A 218 -7.07 8.52 -11.88
N GLY A 219 -5.80 8.23 -11.61
CA GLY A 219 -4.65 8.50 -12.46
C GLY A 219 -4.16 9.94 -12.39
N ILE A 220 -3.11 10.22 -13.17
CA ILE A 220 -2.55 11.57 -13.27
C ILE A 220 -3.37 12.38 -14.27
N SER A 221 -3.86 13.54 -13.83
CA SER A 221 -4.56 14.47 -14.73
C SER A 221 -3.58 15.12 -15.71
N LYS A 222 -3.99 15.27 -16.98
CA LYS A 222 -3.20 15.99 -17.99
C LYS A 222 -2.83 17.40 -17.49
N PRO A 223 -1.52 17.73 -17.36
CA PRO A 223 -1.10 19.08 -17.00
C PRO A 223 -1.51 20.11 -18.05
N ASP A 224 -1.87 21.33 -17.60
CA ASP A 224 -2.36 22.39 -18.50
C ASP A 224 -1.28 22.86 -19.50
N ASN A 225 -0.01 22.65 -19.17
CA ASN A 225 1.19 23.00 -19.95
C ASN A 225 1.79 21.80 -20.71
N TYR A 226 1.10 20.67 -20.80
CA TYR A 226 1.61 19.48 -21.49
C TYR A 226 1.57 19.65 -23.02
N ASP A 227 2.74 19.60 -23.64
CA ASP A 227 2.96 19.37 -25.06
C ASP A 227 4.33 18.71 -25.29
N ALA A 228 4.54 18.15 -26.49
CA ALA A 228 5.79 17.45 -26.83
C ALA A 228 7.04 18.35 -26.72
N GLN A 229 6.92 19.64 -27.04
CA GLN A 229 8.04 20.58 -26.93
C GLN A 229 8.41 20.83 -25.47
N LYS A 230 7.42 20.88 -24.56
CA LYS A 230 7.67 21.03 -23.13
C LYS A 230 8.38 19.81 -22.57
N VAL A 231 7.99 18.60 -22.98
CA VAL A 231 8.69 17.35 -22.60
C VAL A 231 10.14 17.40 -23.10
N GLU A 232 10.34 17.69 -24.38
CA GLU A 232 11.68 17.81 -24.98
C GLU A 232 12.52 18.86 -24.23
N ASN A 233 11.99 20.05 -23.94
CA ASN A 233 12.71 21.08 -23.19
C ASN A 233 13.12 20.65 -21.77
N ILE A 234 12.30 19.82 -21.10
CA ILE A 234 12.64 19.30 -19.76
C ILE A 234 13.82 18.32 -19.86
N LEU A 235 13.88 17.54 -20.95
CA LEU A 235 14.92 16.54 -21.21
C LEU A 235 16.19 17.12 -21.86
N ASP A 236 16.07 18.16 -22.68
CA ASP A 236 17.15 18.83 -23.43
C ASP A 236 18.00 19.76 -22.55
N GLU A 237 17.50 20.16 -21.38
CA GLU A 237 18.35 20.73 -20.33
C GLU A 237 19.22 19.64 -19.63
N GLU A 238 19.72 18.70 -20.44
CA GLU A 238 20.58 17.51 -20.26
C GLU A 238 20.09 16.39 -19.32
N VAL A 239 19.18 15.55 -19.86
CA VAL A 239 18.80 14.21 -19.37
C VAL A 239 19.16 13.12 -20.42
N VAL A 240 20.02 13.42 -21.38
CA VAL A 240 20.46 12.48 -22.45
C VAL A 240 21.71 11.69 -21.99
N PRO A 241 21.87 10.39 -22.33
CA PRO A 241 22.89 9.53 -21.72
C PRO A 241 24.31 9.95 -22.14
N VAL A 242 25.18 10.20 -21.16
CA VAL A 242 26.61 10.38 -21.40
C VAL A 242 27.28 9.00 -21.36
N ASN A 243 27.31 8.32 -22.51
CA ASN A 243 28.44 7.44 -22.81
C ASN A 243 29.63 8.34 -23.12
N THR A 244 30.45 8.66 -22.13
CA THR A 244 31.81 9.14 -22.37
C THR A 244 32.68 8.88 -21.16
N GLU A 245 33.74 8.10 -21.38
CA GLU A 245 34.87 7.87 -20.48
C GLU A 245 35.28 9.18 -19.79
N VAL A 246 35.29 9.19 -18.45
CA VAL A 246 35.75 10.33 -17.65
C VAL A 246 37.18 10.04 -17.22
N GLU A 247 38.15 10.76 -17.80
CA GLU A 247 39.49 10.93 -17.21
C GLU A 247 39.36 11.73 -15.92
N ILE A 248 39.79 11.14 -14.80
CA ILE A 248 39.81 11.78 -13.48
C ILE A 248 41.17 12.44 -13.27
N ASP A 249 41.20 13.77 -13.19
CA ASP A 249 42.37 14.52 -12.70
C ASP A 249 42.35 14.57 -11.16
N PRO A 250 43.48 14.29 -10.46
CA PRO A 250 43.51 14.26 -9.01
C PRO A 250 43.58 15.67 -8.41
N VAL A 251 42.67 15.98 -7.48
CA VAL A 251 42.71 17.19 -6.67
C VAL A 251 43.34 16.88 -5.31
N GLU A 252 44.51 17.46 -5.05
CA GLU A 252 45.15 17.50 -3.73
C GLU A 252 44.32 18.36 -2.75
N THR A 253 43.90 17.78 -1.63
CA THR A 253 43.41 18.54 -0.47
C THR A 253 44.23 18.25 0.78
N LYS A 254 44.78 19.33 1.35
CA LYS A 254 45.48 19.34 2.64
C LYS A 254 44.49 19.28 3.80
N ALA A 255 44.72 18.36 4.73
CA ALA A 255 44.00 18.20 5.99
C ALA A 255 44.28 19.32 7.01
N PRO A 256 43.32 19.61 7.91
CA PRO A 256 43.60 20.14 9.24
C PRO A 256 43.31 19.14 10.37
N GLU A 257 43.95 19.41 11.50
CA GLU A 257 44.27 18.55 12.65
C GLU A 257 43.10 18.00 13.49
N GLU A 258 43.41 16.85 14.11
CA GLU A 258 42.60 15.99 14.98
C GLU A 258 42.12 16.65 16.28
N VAL A 259 40.89 16.28 16.69
CA VAL A 259 40.43 16.39 18.08
C VAL A 259 40.05 14.99 18.56
N SER A 260 40.75 14.52 19.60
CA SER A 260 40.65 13.19 20.19
C SER A 260 39.38 12.99 21.03
N VAL A 261 38.66 11.88 20.78
CA VAL A 261 37.58 11.32 21.62
C VAL A 261 37.92 9.83 21.86
N PRO A 262 37.63 9.23 23.04
CA PRO A 262 38.27 7.98 23.49
C PRO A 262 37.79 6.69 22.79
N GLU A 263 38.71 5.71 22.72
CA GLU A 263 38.55 4.28 22.35
C GLU A 263 37.34 3.62 23.06
N GLU A 264 36.55 2.69 22.51
CA GLU A 264 36.87 1.63 21.55
C GLU A 264 35.56 0.98 21.01
N TYR A 265 35.43 0.92 19.68
CA TYR A 265 34.93 -0.20 18.86
C TYR A 265 35.44 0.15 17.47
N GLU A 266 36.67 -0.27 17.14
CA GLU A 266 37.21 -0.07 15.79
C GLU A 266 36.40 -0.95 14.81
N GLU A 267 35.57 -0.28 14.02
CA GLU A 267 34.76 -0.90 12.98
C GLU A 267 35.69 -1.17 11.78
N ASP A 268 36.27 -2.37 11.75
CA ASP A 268 37.12 -2.83 10.64
C ASP A 268 36.28 -2.83 9.34
N THR A 269 36.44 -1.81 8.50
CA THR A 269 35.70 -1.61 7.24
C THR A 269 36.63 -1.88 6.07
N LYS A 270 36.11 -2.44 4.97
CA LYS A 270 36.94 -2.66 3.77
C LYS A 270 37.41 -1.32 3.23
N ALA A 271 38.64 -1.31 2.70
CA ALA A 271 39.27 -0.12 2.11
C ALA A 271 38.37 0.53 1.03
N PRO A 272 38.55 1.84 0.75
CA PRO A 272 37.84 2.52 -0.33
C PRO A 272 37.97 1.79 -1.66
N ILE A 273 36.89 1.74 -2.43
CA ILE A 273 36.89 1.18 -3.78
C ILE A 273 37.28 2.30 -4.74
N GLU A 274 38.50 2.26 -5.30
CA GLU A 274 39.03 3.31 -6.19
C GLU A 274 38.45 3.25 -7.63
N GLU A 275 37.83 2.13 -8.01
CA GLU A 275 37.26 1.91 -9.36
C GLU A 275 36.06 0.95 -9.23
N TYR A 276 34.86 1.34 -9.70
CA TYR A 276 33.63 0.53 -9.66
C TYR A 276 33.65 -0.68 -10.64
N ASP A 277 34.82 -1.28 -10.84
CA ASP A 277 35.06 -2.38 -11.78
C ASP A 277 34.53 -3.73 -11.24
N ALA A 278 34.36 -3.82 -9.91
CA ALA A 278 33.52 -4.83 -9.26
C ALA A 278 32.20 -4.18 -8.89
N GLY A 279 31.13 -4.46 -9.65
CA GLY A 279 29.83 -3.85 -9.41
C GLY A 279 29.34 -4.07 -7.97
N VAL A 280 28.70 -3.05 -7.42
CA VAL A 280 28.27 -3.01 -6.01
C VAL A 280 26.83 -3.48 -5.91
N ASN A 281 26.57 -4.47 -5.05
CA ASN A 281 25.21 -4.94 -4.76
C ASN A 281 24.41 -3.83 -4.04
N VAL A 282 23.17 -3.62 -4.44
CA VAL A 282 22.29 -2.57 -3.91
C VAL A 282 21.07 -3.18 -3.25
N ILE A 283 20.96 -3.03 -1.94
CA ILE A 283 19.89 -3.64 -1.15
C ILE A 283 19.02 -2.54 -0.55
N TYR A 284 17.73 -2.56 -0.84
CA TYR A 284 16.71 -1.76 -0.15
C TYR A 284 15.97 -2.65 0.82
N LEU A 285 15.85 -2.20 2.07
CA LEU A 285 15.11 -2.85 3.14
C LEU A 285 14.04 -1.89 3.67
N GLN A 286 12.81 -2.12 3.22
CA GLN A 286 11.62 -1.46 3.73
C GLN A 286 11.19 -2.15 5.02
N LEU A 287 11.33 -1.44 6.15
CA LEU A 287 10.92 -1.91 7.47
C LEU A 287 9.48 -1.49 7.73
N GLU A 288 8.57 -2.46 7.70
CA GLU A 288 7.12 -2.23 7.80
C GLU A 288 6.75 -1.54 9.12
N SER A 289 6.08 -0.39 9.01
CA SER A 289 5.61 0.43 10.13
C SER A 289 6.71 0.80 11.14
N PHE A 290 7.99 0.82 10.73
CA PHE A 290 9.12 1.04 11.66
C PHE A 290 9.24 2.50 12.08
N PHE A 291 8.86 2.76 13.32
CA PHE A 291 8.83 4.07 13.97
C PHE A 291 9.41 3.97 15.39
N ASP A 292 10.26 4.94 15.73
CA ASP A 292 10.89 5.09 17.03
C ASP A 292 9.90 5.61 18.08
N ILE A 293 9.46 4.74 18.98
CA ILE A 293 8.51 5.11 20.04
C ILE A 293 9.04 6.14 21.02
N THR A 294 10.36 6.36 21.08
CA THR A 294 10.95 7.37 21.97
C THR A 294 10.72 8.80 21.47
N ASP A 295 10.29 8.95 20.21
CA ASP A 295 9.83 10.22 19.65
C ASP A 295 8.45 10.65 20.21
N LEU A 296 7.72 9.77 20.92
CA LEU A 296 6.47 10.10 21.58
C LEU A 296 6.71 10.83 22.92
N ASN A 297 5.96 11.90 23.14
CA ASN A 297 6.18 12.81 24.28
C ASN A 297 5.66 12.25 25.62
N ASP A 298 4.80 11.25 25.61
CA ASP A 298 4.13 10.69 26.79
C ASP A 298 4.55 9.25 27.13
N VAL A 299 5.54 8.73 26.40
CA VAL A 299 6.12 7.40 26.55
C VAL A 299 7.43 7.45 27.33
N THR A 300 7.63 6.49 28.22
CA THR A 300 8.93 6.19 28.83
C THR A 300 9.21 4.70 28.72
N VAL A 301 10.44 4.35 28.39
CA VAL A 301 10.93 2.97 28.24
C VAL A 301 12.01 2.66 29.26
N ASN A 302 12.19 1.39 29.62
CA ASN A 302 13.25 0.95 30.54
C ASN A 302 14.66 0.98 29.91
N GLU A 303 14.76 0.81 28.60
CA GLU A 303 15.98 0.86 27.81
C GLU A 303 15.68 1.26 26.36
N ASP A 304 16.71 1.56 25.58
CA ASP A 304 16.57 1.93 24.17
C ASP A 304 15.92 0.77 23.38
N PRO A 305 14.77 0.99 22.70
CA PRO A 305 14.10 -0.06 21.96
C PRO A 305 14.75 -0.40 20.62
N ILE A 306 15.60 0.47 20.06
CA ILE A 306 16.22 0.30 18.73
C ILE A 306 17.72 0.72 18.72
N PRO A 307 18.55 0.18 19.64
CA PRO A 307 19.90 0.67 19.86
C PRO A 307 20.84 0.50 18.65
N ASN A 308 20.65 -0.55 17.84
CA ASN A 308 21.49 -0.76 16.66
C ASN A 308 21.15 0.24 15.56
N TYR A 309 19.87 0.50 15.34
CA TYR A 309 19.39 1.49 14.38
C TYR A 309 19.85 2.90 14.76
N HIS A 310 19.76 3.30 16.05
CA HIS A 310 20.29 4.57 16.53
C HIS A 310 21.79 4.72 16.27
N ARG A 311 22.58 3.69 16.63
CA ARG A 311 24.03 3.70 16.36
C ARG A 311 24.32 3.87 14.87
N LEU A 312 23.62 3.14 14.01
CA LEU A 312 23.81 3.21 12.56
C LEU A 312 23.36 4.57 12.00
N PHE A 313 22.28 5.16 12.53
CA PHE A 313 21.81 6.48 12.13
C PHE A 313 22.85 7.57 12.42
N ASP A 314 23.55 7.48 13.55
CA ASP A 314 24.59 8.44 13.94
C ASP A 314 25.90 8.27 13.16
N THR A 315 26.24 7.03 12.81
CA THR A 315 27.56 6.67 12.23
C THR A 315 27.56 6.58 10.70
N CYS A 316 26.45 6.21 10.08
CA CYS A 316 26.31 6.05 8.63
C CYS A 316 25.65 7.28 7.98
N SER A 317 25.64 7.34 6.66
CA SER A 317 24.84 8.37 5.96
C SER A 317 23.37 8.16 6.29
N SER A 318 22.67 9.19 6.76
CA SER A 318 21.28 9.05 7.21
C SER A 318 20.44 10.31 6.96
N GLY A 319 19.14 10.23 7.22
CA GLY A 319 18.27 11.40 7.15
C GLY A 319 16.80 11.09 7.40
N PHE A 320 15.99 12.14 7.36
CA PHE A 320 14.54 12.02 7.39
C PHE A 320 14.00 11.71 5.99
N LEU A 321 13.00 10.83 5.94
CA LEU A 321 12.30 10.41 4.74
C LEU A 321 10.85 10.89 4.82
N SER A 322 10.44 11.79 3.92
CA SER A 322 9.02 12.11 3.77
C SER A 322 8.32 10.99 3.01
N VAL A 323 7.24 10.44 3.57
CA VAL A 323 6.52 9.29 3.03
C VAL A 323 5.07 9.65 2.69
N PRO A 324 4.46 9.03 1.67
CA PRO A 324 3.14 9.43 1.17
C PRO A 324 1.97 8.91 2.01
N SER A 325 2.21 8.17 3.10
CA SER A 325 1.16 7.45 3.82
C SER A 325 1.43 7.31 5.32
N VAL A 326 0.37 7.06 6.10
CA VAL A 326 0.39 6.88 7.57
C VAL A 326 -0.56 5.75 7.95
N GLY A 327 -0.10 4.78 8.75
CA GLY A 327 -0.89 3.68 9.31
C GLY A 327 -1.42 2.65 8.30
N ALA A 328 -1.10 2.82 7.01
CA ALA A 328 -1.33 1.91 5.90
C ALA A 328 -0.58 2.48 4.70
N GLY A 329 -0.47 1.73 3.60
CA GLY A 329 0.08 2.27 2.35
C GLY A 329 1.51 1.86 2.05
N THR A 330 2.02 0.75 2.63
CA THR A 330 3.29 0.11 2.27
C THR A 330 3.60 0.16 0.76
N ALA A 331 2.62 -0.21 -0.08
CA ALA A 331 2.77 -0.24 -1.55
C ALA A 331 2.90 1.14 -2.20
N ASN A 332 2.48 2.22 -1.52
CA ASN A 332 2.59 3.59 -1.99
C ASN A 332 4.00 4.13 -1.76
N THR A 333 4.57 3.98 -0.56
CA THR A 333 5.99 4.29 -0.31
C THR A 333 6.89 3.45 -1.22
N GLU A 334 6.56 2.17 -1.39
CA GLU A 334 7.25 1.26 -2.31
C GLU A 334 7.20 1.75 -3.76
N PHE A 335 6.03 2.20 -4.23
CA PHE A 335 5.88 2.76 -5.57
C PHE A 335 6.76 4.01 -5.78
N GLU A 336 6.75 4.95 -4.83
CA GLU A 336 7.54 6.18 -4.95
C GLU A 336 9.04 5.87 -5.03
N ILE A 337 9.55 5.01 -4.14
CA ILE A 337 10.97 4.65 -4.13
C ILE A 337 11.37 3.90 -5.40
N LEU A 338 10.56 2.93 -5.83
CA LEU A 338 10.87 2.11 -6.99
C LEU A 338 10.77 2.85 -8.31
N THR A 339 9.92 3.87 -8.45
CA THR A 339 9.68 4.55 -9.74
C THR A 339 10.23 5.96 -9.79
N GLY A 340 10.50 6.56 -8.62
CA GLY A 340 10.80 7.97 -8.49
C GLY A 340 9.60 8.88 -8.75
N MET A 341 8.39 8.36 -8.90
CA MET A 341 7.18 9.15 -9.16
C MET A 341 6.53 9.63 -7.85
N ASN A 342 5.91 10.80 -7.88
CA ASN A 342 5.26 11.43 -6.74
C ASN A 342 3.75 11.12 -6.74
N LEU A 343 3.29 10.45 -5.68
CA LEU A 343 1.89 10.08 -5.52
C LEU A 343 0.94 11.26 -5.37
N ASP A 344 1.40 12.45 -5.02
CA ASP A 344 0.58 13.65 -4.94
C ASP A 344 -0.03 14.04 -6.30
N PHE A 345 0.53 13.57 -7.41
CA PHE A 345 -0.02 13.78 -8.75
C PHE A 345 -1.12 12.78 -9.14
N PHE A 346 -1.18 11.63 -8.46
CA PHE A 346 -2.21 10.61 -8.66
C PHE A 346 -3.53 10.99 -7.99
N GLY A 347 -4.57 10.19 -8.24
CA GLY A 347 -5.84 10.34 -7.57
C GLY A 347 -5.73 10.19 -6.06
N CYS A 348 -6.60 10.89 -5.34
CA CYS A 348 -6.67 10.80 -3.88
C CYS A 348 -6.77 9.34 -3.38
N GLY A 349 -5.79 8.92 -2.59
CA GLY A 349 -5.77 7.58 -1.98
C GLY A 349 -5.60 6.45 -3.00
N GLU A 350 -5.10 6.78 -4.19
CA GLU A 350 -4.83 5.80 -5.23
C GLU A 350 -3.65 4.90 -4.82
N TYR A 351 -3.75 3.65 -5.24
CA TYR A 351 -2.68 2.66 -5.15
C TYR A 351 -2.33 2.28 -6.59
N PRO A 352 -1.23 2.79 -7.18
CA PRO A 352 -0.85 2.48 -8.55
C PRO A 352 -0.75 0.98 -8.84
N TYR A 353 -0.41 0.18 -7.83
CA TYR A 353 -0.40 -1.29 -7.84
C TYR A 353 -1.77 -1.90 -8.14
N GLN A 354 -2.85 -1.20 -7.81
CA GLN A 354 -4.23 -1.60 -8.04
C GLN A 354 -4.87 -0.93 -9.26
N THR A 355 -4.20 0.05 -9.85
CA THR A 355 -4.67 0.81 -11.01
C THR A 355 -3.74 0.60 -12.21
N VAL A 356 -2.88 1.57 -12.51
CA VAL A 356 -2.10 1.62 -13.76
C VAL A 356 -1.10 0.45 -13.88
N LEU A 357 -0.48 0.03 -12.77
CA LEU A 357 0.52 -1.05 -12.77
C LEU A 357 -0.08 -2.45 -12.87
N ARG A 358 -1.41 -2.59 -12.93
CA ARG A 358 -2.03 -3.88 -13.29
C ARG A 358 -1.96 -4.16 -14.78
N GLU A 359 -1.83 -3.11 -15.58
CA GLU A 359 -1.96 -3.18 -17.03
C GLU A 359 -0.70 -2.69 -17.75
N GLN A 360 0.06 -1.77 -17.16
CA GLN A 360 1.20 -1.12 -17.81
C GLN A 360 2.52 -1.34 -17.07
N THR A 361 3.60 -1.38 -17.83
CA THR A 361 4.98 -1.25 -17.33
C THR A 361 5.29 0.20 -17.00
N CYS A 362 6.17 0.40 -16.02
CA CYS A 362 6.66 1.71 -15.61
C CYS A 362 8.17 1.63 -15.47
N GLU A 363 8.90 2.68 -15.90
CA GLU A 363 10.32 2.81 -15.57
C GLU A 363 10.49 2.75 -14.04
N SER A 364 11.50 2.03 -13.59
CA SER A 364 11.71 1.75 -12.18
C SER A 364 13.18 1.42 -11.93
N LEU A 365 13.59 1.38 -10.65
CA LEU A 365 14.92 0.98 -10.22
C LEU A 365 15.34 -0.38 -10.84
N PRO A 366 14.52 -1.47 -10.79
CA PRO A 366 14.91 -2.72 -11.44
C PRO A 366 15.26 -2.58 -12.92
N TYR A 367 14.47 -1.85 -13.73
CA TYR A 367 14.82 -1.63 -15.14
C TYR A 367 16.07 -0.76 -15.31
N CYS A 368 16.26 0.23 -14.44
CA CYS A 368 17.46 1.09 -14.48
C CYS A 368 18.72 0.30 -14.16
N TYR A 369 18.66 -0.62 -13.18
CA TYR A 369 19.76 -1.51 -12.83
C TYR A 369 19.97 -2.60 -13.90
N ASP A 370 18.91 -3.15 -14.51
CA ASP A 370 18.96 -4.09 -15.63
C ASP A 370 19.74 -3.49 -16.83
N ASN A 371 19.55 -2.21 -17.13
CA ASN A 371 20.27 -1.50 -18.22
C ASN A 371 21.80 -1.52 -18.04
N ILE A 372 22.28 -1.58 -16.80
CA ILE A 372 23.71 -1.61 -16.46
C ILE A 372 24.19 -2.99 -16.01
N GLY A 373 23.40 -4.04 -16.29
CA GLY A 373 23.82 -5.43 -16.16
C GLY A 373 23.57 -6.07 -14.79
N TYR A 374 22.72 -5.48 -13.96
CA TYR A 374 22.33 -6.08 -12.68
C TYR A 374 21.20 -7.10 -12.83
N THR A 375 21.11 -8.05 -11.91
CA THR A 375 19.91 -8.88 -11.73
C THR A 375 19.05 -8.33 -10.59
N SER A 376 17.73 -8.27 -10.79
CA SER A 376 16.81 -7.67 -9.81
C SER A 376 15.96 -8.70 -9.06
N HIS A 377 16.00 -8.65 -7.72
CA HIS A 377 15.28 -9.55 -6.82
C HIS A 377 14.32 -8.79 -5.91
N ALA A 378 13.05 -9.20 -5.88
CA ALA A 378 12.11 -8.79 -4.84
C ALA A 378 12.01 -9.87 -3.75
N ILE A 379 11.98 -9.45 -2.48
CA ILE A 379 11.86 -10.36 -1.33
C ILE A 379 10.79 -9.82 -0.38
N HIS A 380 9.85 -10.67 0.05
CA HIS A 380 8.83 -10.27 1.01
C HIS A 380 8.43 -11.42 1.92
N ASN A 381 8.51 -11.27 3.23
CA ASN A 381 8.06 -12.28 4.20
C ASN A 381 6.54 -12.27 4.43
N ASN A 382 5.75 -11.93 3.41
CA ASN A 382 4.30 -12.10 3.38
C ASN A 382 3.86 -12.68 2.02
N SER A 383 2.57 -12.94 1.86
CA SER A 383 2.03 -13.57 0.65
C SER A 383 2.36 -12.80 -0.63
N ALA A 384 2.71 -13.54 -1.69
CA ALA A 384 3.00 -13.00 -3.02
C ALA A 384 1.85 -12.17 -3.61
N THR A 385 0.61 -12.52 -3.25
CA THR A 385 -0.60 -11.90 -3.82
C THR A 385 -1.04 -10.65 -3.06
N PHE A 386 -0.43 -10.37 -1.91
CA PHE A 386 -0.73 -9.16 -1.16
C PHE A 386 -0.30 -7.93 -1.97
N TYR A 387 -1.20 -6.94 -2.10
CA TYR A 387 -1.09 -5.83 -3.04
C TYR A 387 -0.90 -6.21 -4.53
N ASN A 388 -1.22 -7.45 -4.94
CA ASN A 388 -0.97 -7.96 -6.29
C ASN A 388 0.52 -7.90 -6.72
N ARG A 389 1.47 -8.01 -5.78
CA ARG A 389 2.91 -7.95 -6.06
C ARG A 389 3.38 -9.00 -7.05
N ASN A 390 2.82 -10.21 -7.02
CA ASN A 390 3.08 -11.28 -7.98
C ASN A 390 2.80 -10.87 -9.45
N MET A 391 1.94 -9.88 -9.68
CA MET A 391 1.66 -9.32 -11.01
C MET A 391 2.42 -8.02 -11.28
N VAL A 392 2.55 -7.16 -10.26
CA VAL A 392 3.14 -5.83 -10.40
C VAL A 392 4.66 -5.89 -10.53
N PHE A 393 5.34 -6.77 -9.81
CA PHE A 393 6.81 -6.87 -9.86
C PHE A 393 7.34 -7.27 -11.24
N SER A 394 6.60 -8.09 -11.99
CA SER A 394 6.89 -8.35 -13.40
C SER A 394 6.90 -7.06 -14.24
N ARG A 395 5.95 -6.15 -13.99
CA ARG A 395 5.83 -4.88 -14.73
C ARG A 395 6.80 -3.81 -14.27
N LEU A 396 7.28 -3.91 -13.04
CA LEU A 396 8.36 -3.09 -12.48
C LEU A 396 9.75 -3.64 -12.79
N GLY A 397 9.88 -4.72 -13.57
CA GLY A 397 11.18 -5.16 -14.09
C GLY A 397 11.98 -6.10 -13.18
N PHE A 398 11.38 -6.66 -12.13
CA PHE A 398 12.06 -7.67 -11.31
C PHE A 398 12.22 -9.00 -12.07
N ASP A 399 13.40 -9.62 -11.93
CA ASP A 399 13.67 -10.94 -12.51
C ASP A 399 13.15 -12.06 -11.60
N THR A 400 13.23 -11.87 -10.27
CA THR A 400 12.73 -12.85 -9.30
C THR A 400 11.87 -12.22 -8.20
N PHE A 401 10.97 -13.03 -7.63
CA PHE A 401 10.21 -12.67 -6.44
C PHE A 401 10.16 -13.84 -5.44
N THR A 402 10.84 -13.68 -4.31
CA THR A 402 10.81 -14.61 -3.18
C THR A 402 9.86 -14.10 -2.11
N SER A 403 8.62 -14.58 -2.16
CA SER A 403 7.60 -14.31 -1.14
C SER A 403 7.64 -15.32 0.01
N MET A 404 6.81 -15.14 1.04
CA MET A 404 6.69 -16.07 2.17
C MET A 404 6.48 -17.53 1.73
N GLU A 405 5.75 -17.72 0.62
CA GLU A 405 5.49 -19.04 0.04
C GLU A 405 6.76 -19.78 -0.42
N TYR A 406 7.91 -19.10 -0.50
CA TYR A 406 9.21 -19.68 -0.90
C TYR A 406 10.25 -19.61 0.23
N MET A 407 9.83 -19.24 1.45
CA MET A 407 10.70 -19.16 2.62
C MET A 407 10.62 -20.43 3.48
N TYR A 408 11.63 -20.62 4.32
CA TYR A 408 11.74 -21.77 5.22
C TYR A 408 12.01 -21.30 6.66
N ASN A 409 11.61 -22.13 7.64
CA ASN A 409 11.76 -21.84 9.07
C ASN A 409 11.08 -20.54 9.50
N LEU A 410 9.90 -20.27 8.93
CA LEU A 410 9.06 -19.14 9.32
C LEU A 410 8.71 -19.26 10.80
N THR A 411 8.83 -18.13 11.49
CA THR A 411 8.36 -17.96 12.87
C THR A 411 7.46 -16.76 12.89
N TYR A 412 6.51 -16.74 13.81
CA TYR A 412 5.43 -15.77 13.80
C TYR A 412 5.36 -14.97 15.11
N THR A 413 4.90 -13.72 15.02
CA THR A 413 4.54 -12.89 16.17
C THR A 413 3.27 -13.46 16.85
N PRO A 414 2.92 -13.01 18.07
CA PRO A 414 1.64 -13.37 18.68
C PRO A 414 0.40 -13.05 17.84
N GLU A 415 0.50 -12.02 16.98
CA GLU A 415 -0.54 -11.61 16.03
C GLU A 415 -0.41 -12.31 14.67
N ASN A 416 0.39 -13.39 14.59
CA ASN A 416 0.56 -14.25 13.42
C ASN A 416 1.18 -13.58 12.18
N TRP A 417 2.02 -12.56 12.38
CA TRP A 417 2.87 -12.00 11.31
C TRP A 417 4.20 -12.72 11.23
N ALA A 418 4.73 -12.96 10.04
CA ALA A 418 6.05 -13.57 9.90
C ALA A 418 7.13 -12.64 10.48
N LYS A 419 8.07 -13.21 11.23
CA LYS A 419 9.19 -12.48 11.80
C LYS A 419 10.25 -12.15 10.75
N ASP A 420 10.86 -10.98 10.85
CA ASP A 420 11.77 -10.43 9.83
C ASP A 420 13.12 -11.16 9.77
N LYS A 421 13.49 -11.91 10.83
CA LYS A 421 14.72 -12.71 10.89
C LYS A 421 14.93 -13.64 9.68
N VAL A 422 13.84 -14.13 9.06
CA VAL A 422 13.92 -15.01 7.87
C VAL A 422 14.52 -14.28 6.65
N LEU A 423 14.38 -12.96 6.59
CA LEU A 423 14.80 -12.14 5.44
C LEU A 423 16.32 -12.14 5.26
N THR A 424 17.11 -12.21 6.34
CA THR A 424 18.58 -12.25 6.22
C THR A 424 19.04 -13.39 5.33
N THR A 425 18.55 -14.61 5.58
CA THR A 425 18.90 -15.78 4.74
C THR A 425 18.49 -15.56 3.29
N ASN A 426 17.30 -15.02 3.04
CA ASN A 426 16.80 -14.81 1.67
C ASN A 426 17.58 -13.72 0.91
N ILE A 427 18.03 -12.66 1.60
CA ILE A 427 18.88 -11.62 1.01
C ILE A 427 20.23 -12.21 0.61
N ILE A 428 20.88 -12.97 1.50
CA ILE A 428 22.16 -13.62 1.19
C ILE A 428 22.01 -14.65 0.07
N GLU A 429 20.96 -15.47 0.08
CA GLU A 429 20.68 -16.43 -1.00
C GLU A 429 20.44 -15.73 -2.35
N ALA A 430 19.87 -14.51 -2.37
CA ALA A 430 19.73 -13.73 -3.59
C ALA A 430 21.11 -13.32 -4.15
N MET A 431 21.95 -12.73 -3.29
CA MET A 431 23.30 -12.28 -3.63
C MET A 431 24.21 -13.43 -4.09
N GLU A 432 24.02 -14.64 -3.55
CA GLU A 432 24.77 -15.83 -3.96
C GLU A 432 24.21 -16.52 -5.21
N SER A 433 23.06 -16.07 -5.72
CA SER A 433 22.36 -16.74 -6.82
C SER A 433 22.78 -16.30 -8.21
N THR A 434 23.57 -15.23 -8.32
CA THR A 434 24.01 -14.65 -9.58
C THR A 434 25.53 -14.44 -9.58
N ASP A 435 26.11 -14.34 -10.78
CA ASP A 435 27.50 -13.90 -10.97
C ASP A 435 27.57 -12.39 -11.28
N THR A 436 26.43 -11.70 -11.25
CA THR A 436 26.26 -10.27 -11.56
C THR A 436 26.13 -9.47 -10.26
N SER A 437 26.18 -8.15 -10.33
CA SER A 437 25.70 -7.34 -9.21
C SER A 437 24.18 -7.41 -9.13
N ASP A 438 23.65 -7.38 -7.91
CA ASP A 438 22.23 -7.53 -7.66
C ASP A 438 21.61 -6.24 -7.13
N PHE A 439 20.41 -5.94 -7.64
CA PHE A 439 19.48 -5.00 -7.03
C PHE A 439 18.43 -5.79 -6.25
N ILE A 440 18.41 -5.65 -4.93
CA ILE A 440 17.53 -6.40 -4.05
C ILE A 440 16.58 -5.42 -3.36
N TYR A 441 15.27 -5.64 -3.53
CA TYR A 441 14.25 -4.89 -2.82
C TYR A 441 13.51 -5.81 -1.84
N THR A 442 13.72 -5.57 -0.55
CA THR A 442 13.18 -6.40 0.54
C THR A 442 12.12 -5.63 1.32
N ILE A 443 10.97 -6.26 1.51
CA ILE A 443 9.84 -5.72 2.29
C ILE A 443 9.61 -6.61 3.51
N SER A 444 9.73 -6.02 4.69
CA SER A 444 9.45 -6.67 5.97
C SER A 444 7.95 -6.65 6.30
N VAL A 445 7.50 -7.41 7.30
CA VAL A 445 6.07 -7.43 7.70
C VAL A 445 5.86 -7.51 9.21
N GLN A 446 6.92 -7.76 9.99
CA GLN A 446 6.80 -8.01 11.42
C GLN A 446 6.17 -6.84 12.20
N GLY A 447 6.42 -5.60 11.79
CA GLY A 447 5.86 -4.40 12.42
C GLY A 447 4.38 -4.14 12.13
N HIS A 448 3.78 -4.88 11.19
CA HIS A 448 2.37 -4.76 10.83
C HIS A 448 1.48 -5.19 12.01
N GLY A 449 0.36 -4.51 12.29
CA GLY A 449 -0.48 -4.97 13.38
C GLY A 449 -1.79 -4.24 13.62
N ALA A 450 -2.70 -4.96 14.27
CA ALA A 450 -3.88 -4.42 14.94
C ALA A 450 -3.58 -3.87 16.34
N TYR A 451 -2.35 -4.12 16.84
CA TYR A 451 -1.80 -3.83 18.16
C TYR A 451 -2.78 -4.18 19.31
N PRO A 452 -2.53 -5.27 20.07
CA PRO A 452 -3.48 -5.75 21.05
C PRO A 452 -3.65 -4.77 22.22
N THR A 453 -4.90 -4.51 22.61
CA THR A 453 -5.25 -3.69 23.78
C THR A 453 -5.12 -4.47 25.09
N GLU A 454 -4.94 -5.78 25.02
CA GLU A 454 -4.78 -6.68 26.16
C GLU A 454 -3.33 -7.18 26.22
N GLU A 455 -2.88 -7.59 27.41
CA GLU A 455 -1.54 -8.14 27.60
C GLU A 455 -1.39 -9.49 26.86
N VAL A 456 -0.54 -9.51 25.82
CA VAL A 456 -0.18 -10.75 25.08
C VAL A 456 1.25 -11.22 25.37
N LEU A 457 2.12 -10.33 25.86
CA LEU A 457 3.51 -10.63 26.19
C LEU A 457 3.67 -10.85 27.69
N LYS A 458 4.04 -12.06 28.11
CA LYS A 458 4.17 -12.40 29.54
C LYS A 458 5.37 -11.76 30.26
N ASP A 459 6.44 -11.50 29.53
CA ASP A 459 7.68 -10.89 30.05
C ASP A 459 8.34 -10.08 28.93
N PRO A 460 7.81 -8.88 28.62
CA PRO A 460 8.36 -8.04 27.57
C PRO A 460 9.74 -7.52 27.97
N HIS A 461 10.67 -7.51 26.99
CA HIS A 461 12.02 -6.97 27.17
C HIS A 461 11.95 -5.45 27.32
N ILE A 462 11.32 -4.80 26.34
CA ILE A 462 11.02 -3.37 26.42
C ILE A 462 9.70 -3.17 27.17
N LYS A 463 9.75 -2.43 28.27
CA LYS A 463 8.60 -2.08 29.12
C LYS A 463 8.26 -0.63 28.88
N VAL A 464 7.05 -0.38 28.43
CA VAL A 464 6.52 0.97 28.21
C VAL A 464 5.72 1.41 29.44
N THR A 465 5.96 2.63 29.89
CA THR A 465 5.16 3.33 30.90
C THR A 465 4.65 4.62 30.30
N LEU A 466 3.34 4.87 30.45
CA LEU A 466 2.70 6.11 29.99
C LEU A 466 2.62 7.16 31.09
N LYS A 467 2.52 8.44 30.70
CA LYS A 467 2.23 9.53 31.65
C LYS A 467 0.83 9.43 32.25
N GLU A 468 -0.15 9.01 31.44
CA GLU A 468 -1.54 8.81 31.86
C GLU A 468 -1.86 7.31 31.94
N ASP A 469 -2.76 6.95 32.84
CA ASP A 469 -3.18 5.56 33.06
C ASP A 469 -4.17 5.13 31.97
N ASP A 470 -3.62 4.59 30.88
CA ASP A 470 -4.35 3.96 29.78
C ASP A 470 -3.76 2.56 29.52
N GLU A 471 -4.35 1.57 30.18
CA GLU A 471 -3.92 0.16 30.10
C GLU A 471 -3.95 -0.37 28.66
N ALA A 472 -4.97 0.01 27.88
CA ALA A 472 -5.12 -0.45 26.50
C ALA A 472 -3.98 0.09 25.63
N ARG A 473 -3.73 1.40 25.69
CA ARG A 473 -2.64 2.02 24.92
C ARG A 473 -1.26 1.57 25.39
N GLN A 474 -1.08 1.35 26.70
CA GLN A 474 0.17 0.83 27.25
C GLN A 474 0.46 -0.59 26.74
N ASN A 475 -0.55 -1.46 26.66
CA ASN A 475 -0.42 -2.79 26.09
C ASN A 475 -0.04 -2.75 24.61
N GLN A 476 -0.69 -1.88 23.83
CA GLN A 476 -0.41 -1.67 22.40
C GLN A 476 1.04 -1.22 22.17
N LEU A 477 1.47 -0.18 22.89
CA LEU A 477 2.82 0.37 22.77
C LEU A 477 3.87 -0.60 23.30
N THR A 478 3.61 -1.34 24.38
CA THR A 478 4.53 -2.38 24.89
C THR A 478 4.70 -3.48 23.86
N TYR A 479 3.61 -3.96 23.25
CA TYR A 479 3.69 -4.96 22.19
C TYR A 479 4.52 -4.45 21.00
N TYR A 480 4.20 -3.25 20.51
CA TYR A 480 4.89 -2.63 19.38
C TYR A 480 6.38 -2.37 19.67
N ALA A 481 6.72 -1.88 20.85
CA ALA A 481 8.10 -1.68 21.31
C ALA A 481 8.95 -2.95 21.21
N ASN A 482 8.35 -4.10 21.55
CA ASN A 482 9.05 -5.38 21.43
C ASN A 482 9.11 -5.90 19.99
N GLN A 483 8.16 -5.53 19.12
CA GLN A 483 8.26 -5.86 17.69
C GLN A 483 9.41 -5.09 17.03
N ILE A 484 9.52 -3.77 17.28
CA ILE A 484 10.63 -2.97 16.72
C ILE A 484 11.98 -3.34 17.32
N TYR A 485 12.03 -3.77 18.59
CA TYR A 485 13.25 -4.31 19.19
C TYR A 485 13.72 -5.59 18.48
N GLU A 486 12.80 -6.52 18.18
CA GLU A 486 13.15 -7.70 17.40
C GLU A 486 13.57 -7.34 15.94
N MET A 487 12.97 -6.31 15.35
CA MET A 487 13.38 -5.79 14.02
C MET A 487 14.79 -5.17 14.08
N ASP A 488 15.12 -4.46 15.15
CA ASP A 488 16.47 -3.90 15.39
C ASP A 488 17.54 -5.01 15.53
N LEU A 489 17.21 -6.10 16.23
CA LEU A 489 18.09 -7.28 16.29
C LEU A 489 18.28 -7.92 14.90
N PHE A 490 17.25 -7.92 14.06
CA PHE A 490 17.36 -8.36 12.67
C PHE A 490 18.28 -7.44 11.85
N VAL A 491 18.17 -6.11 12.00
CA VAL A 491 19.07 -5.13 11.37
C VAL A 491 20.53 -5.37 11.79
N ALA A 492 20.77 -5.62 13.08
CA ALA A 492 22.10 -5.94 13.60
C ALA A 492 22.66 -7.24 12.99
N GLU A 493 21.83 -8.28 12.87
CA GLU A 493 22.23 -9.55 12.28
C GLU A 493 22.52 -9.43 10.78
N LEU A 494 21.67 -8.71 10.03
CA LEU A 494 21.85 -8.49 8.59
C LEU A 494 23.13 -7.72 8.29
N THR A 495 23.35 -6.57 8.96
CA THR A 495 24.55 -5.76 8.77
C THR A 495 25.83 -6.52 9.13
N ARG A 496 25.79 -7.38 10.17
CA ARG A 496 26.88 -8.28 10.52
C ARG A 496 27.19 -9.29 9.40
N GLN A 497 26.18 -9.93 8.82
CA GLN A 497 26.39 -10.87 7.71
C GLN A 497 26.90 -10.17 6.44
N LEU A 498 26.36 -9.00 6.09
CA LEU A 498 26.80 -8.23 4.93
C LEU A 498 28.22 -7.68 5.09
N LYS A 499 28.64 -7.38 6.32
CA LYS A 499 30.01 -6.96 6.62
C LYS A 499 31.03 -8.04 6.21
N ASP A 500 30.69 -9.29 6.51
CA ASP A 500 31.51 -10.46 6.20
C ASP A 500 31.30 -10.99 4.77
N PHE A 501 30.32 -10.45 4.02
CA PHE A 501 30.05 -10.86 2.65
C PHE A 501 31.18 -10.44 1.72
N ASN A 502 31.58 -11.30 0.77
CA ASN A 502 32.81 -11.11 0.00
C ASN A 502 32.73 -9.93 -0.97
N GLU A 503 31.56 -9.67 -1.54
CA GLU A 503 31.33 -8.61 -2.52
C GLU A 503 30.99 -7.27 -1.86
N PRO A 504 31.32 -6.14 -2.51
CA PRO A 504 30.90 -4.83 -2.03
C PRO A 504 29.39 -4.67 -2.11
N CYS A 505 28.79 -4.13 -1.06
CA CYS A 505 27.34 -3.90 -1.02
C CYS A 505 26.98 -2.63 -0.24
N ILE A 506 25.83 -2.07 -0.62
CA ILE A 506 25.13 -1.03 0.14
C ILE A 506 23.78 -1.55 0.61
N LEU A 507 23.36 -1.11 1.79
CA LEU A 507 22.08 -1.42 2.41
C LEU A 507 21.36 -0.11 2.77
N VAL A 508 20.21 0.13 2.16
CA VAL A 508 19.32 1.27 2.40
C VAL A 508 18.16 0.79 3.27
N MET A 509 18.08 1.24 4.51
CA MET A 509 17.04 0.82 5.46
C MET A 509 16.16 2.00 5.82
N TYR A 510 14.84 1.84 5.78
CA TYR A 510 13.91 2.91 6.10
C TYR A 510 12.57 2.38 6.60
N GLY A 511 11.90 3.17 7.43
CA GLY A 511 10.49 2.96 7.76
C GLY A 511 9.60 3.49 6.65
N ASP A 512 8.57 2.75 6.26
CA ASP A 512 7.68 3.14 5.15
C ASP A 512 6.53 4.05 5.54
N HIS A 513 6.05 3.94 6.77
CA HIS A 513 5.08 4.84 7.39
C HIS A 513 5.05 4.66 8.91
N LEU A 514 4.38 5.58 9.62
CA LEU A 514 4.07 5.39 11.04
C LEU A 514 3.03 4.26 11.24
N PRO A 515 3.05 3.57 12.40
CA PRO A 515 2.10 2.50 12.72
C PRO A 515 0.69 3.04 12.98
N SER A 516 -0.33 2.19 12.81
CA SER A 516 -1.74 2.51 13.10
C SER A 516 -2.06 2.50 14.60
N LEU A 517 -1.29 3.24 15.39
CA LEU A 517 -1.43 3.37 16.85
C LEU A 517 -2.24 4.61 17.29
N GLY A 518 -2.91 5.28 16.35
CA GLY A 518 -3.68 6.49 16.63
C GLY A 518 -2.82 7.69 17.04
N ILE A 519 -1.56 7.72 16.61
CA ILE A 519 -0.61 8.81 16.90
C ILE A 519 -1.08 10.08 16.19
N GLU A 520 -1.21 11.17 16.95
CA GLU A 520 -1.44 12.52 16.44
C GLU A 520 -0.15 13.34 16.45
N GLU A 521 -0.05 14.40 15.62
CA GLU A 521 1.13 15.28 15.61
C GLU A 521 1.45 15.87 17.00
N THR A 522 0.42 16.09 17.83
CA THR A 522 0.57 16.60 19.20
C THR A 522 1.19 15.59 20.16
N ASP A 523 1.26 14.31 19.80
CA ASP A 523 1.85 13.25 20.62
C ASP A 523 3.38 13.17 20.42
N MET A 524 3.92 13.81 19.39
CA MET A 524 5.34 13.73 19.04
C MET A 524 6.16 14.84 19.70
N ASN A 525 7.40 14.55 20.08
CA ASN A 525 8.34 15.52 20.63
C ASN A 525 8.70 16.59 19.59
N GLN A 526 9.03 16.14 18.38
CA GLN A 526 9.25 16.92 17.16
C GLN A 526 8.94 15.98 15.99
N GLY A 527 8.11 16.37 15.03
CA GLY A 527 7.88 15.53 13.85
C GLY A 527 6.58 15.81 13.11
N ASN A 528 6.50 15.22 11.93
CA ASN A 528 5.34 15.15 11.07
C ASN A 528 4.96 13.67 10.96
N LEU A 529 3.66 13.36 10.96
CA LEU A 529 3.18 11.98 10.82
C LEU A 529 3.63 11.31 9.52
N PHE A 530 3.98 12.11 8.51
CA PHE A 530 4.46 11.68 7.19
C PHE A 530 5.99 11.66 7.10
N THR A 531 6.71 11.58 8.22
CA THR A 531 8.18 11.54 8.22
C THR A 531 8.71 10.35 9.00
N THR A 532 9.50 9.51 8.33
CA THR A 532 10.27 8.41 8.91
C THR A 532 11.78 8.70 8.80
N LYS A 533 12.62 7.73 9.14
CA LYS A 533 14.09 7.81 9.08
C LYS A 533 14.61 6.82 8.03
N TYR A 534 15.74 7.13 7.40
CA TYR A 534 16.49 6.18 6.58
C TYR A 534 17.99 6.18 6.91
N ILE A 535 18.64 5.06 6.60
CA ILE A 535 20.07 4.82 6.76
C ILE A 535 20.62 4.23 5.46
N LEU A 536 21.76 4.72 5.01
CA LEU A 536 22.57 4.16 3.93
C LEU A 536 23.88 3.62 4.54
N TRP A 537 23.93 2.30 4.70
CA TRP A 537 25.07 1.54 5.22
C TRP A 537 25.84 0.87 4.07
N SER A 538 27.13 0.64 4.25
CA SER A 538 27.99 -0.06 3.28
C SER A 538 29.01 -0.95 3.99
N ASN A 539 29.42 -2.06 3.36
CA ASN A 539 30.50 -2.91 3.89
C ASN A 539 31.91 -2.43 3.47
N PHE A 540 31.99 -1.31 2.76
CA PHE A 540 33.20 -0.60 2.37
C PHE A 540 33.10 0.87 2.80
N GLN A 541 34.23 1.57 2.85
CA GLN A 541 34.26 2.96 3.28
C GLN A 541 33.55 3.88 2.26
N MET A 542 32.58 4.66 2.74
CA MET A 542 31.92 5.75 2.01
C MET A 542 31.98 7.04 2.82
N GLU A 543 32.05 8.19 2.15
CA GLU A 543 31.91 9.49 2.82
C GLU A 543 30.51 9.59 3.46
N LYS A 544 30.43 9.92 4.75
CA LYS A 544 29.15 10.14 5.43
C LYS A 544 28.49 11.41 4.90
N GLN A 545 27.26 11.31 4.41
CA GLN A 545 26.45 12.43 3.98
C GLN A 545 25.02 12.31 4.51
N ASP A 546 24.64 13.24 5.39
CA ASP A 546 23.30 13.32 5.94
C ASP A 546 22.42 14.21 5.07
N LYS A 547 21.24 13.72 4.68
CA LYS A 547 20.33 14.43 3.76
C LYS A 547 18.88 14.01 3.96
N ASN A 548 17.97 14.97 4.08
CA ASN A 548 16.54 14.68 4.05
C ASN A 548 16.07 14.59 2.59
N VAL A 549 15.20 13.62 2.30
CA VAL A 549 14.67 13.37 0.97
C VAL A 549 13.20 12.94 1.05
N GLU A 550 12.47 13.17 -0.04
CA GLU A 550 11.17 12.55 -0.26
C GLU A 550 11.34 11.08 -0.68
N ALA A 551 10.34 10.23 -0.44
CA ALA A 551 10.43 8.81 -0.81
C ALA A 551 10.68 8.63 -2.31
N TYR A 552 10.04 9.43 -3.17
CA TYR A 552 10.29 9.45 -4.61
C TYR A 552 11.70 9.93 -5.02
N GLN A 553 12.47 10.50 -4.08
CA GLN A 553 13.84 10.99 -4.30
C GLN A 553 14.92 10.02 -3.81
N LEU A 554 14.59 9.06 -2.93
CA LEU A 554 15.58 8.20 -2.28
C LEU A 554 16.35 7.35 -3.28
N GLY A 555 15.67 6.74 -4.25
CA GLY A 555 16.31 5.96 -5.32
C GLY A 555 17.37 6.74 -6.09
N ALA A 556 17.01 7.96 -6.51
CA ALA A 556 17.90 8.86 -7.25
C ALA A 556 19.10 9.31 -6.42
N TYR A 557 18.89 9.57 -5.11
CA TYR A 557 19.95 9.96 -4.20
C TYR A 557 20.98 8.83 -4.06
N VAL A 558 20.54 7.60 -3.84
CA VAL A 558 21.42 6.43 -3.71
C VAL A 558 22.19 6.19 -5.02
N MET A 559 21.52 6.24 -6.18
CA MET A 559 22.20 6.12 -7.48
C MET A 559 23.26 7.22 -7.66
N GLN A 560 22.98 8.46 -7.25
CA GLN A 560 23.96 9.54 -7.31
C GLN A 560 25.18 9.28 -6.42
N ARG A 561 24.98 8.74 -5.21
CA ARG A 561 26.06 8.36 -4.29
C ARG A 561 26.96 7.27 -4.85
N MET A 562 26.44 6.48 -5.79
CA MET A 562 27.18 5.44 -6.52
C MET A 562 27.69 5.89 -7.90
N GLY A 563 27.45 7.14 -8.30
CA GLY A 563 27.79 7.61 -9.64
C GLY A 563 26.94 7.04 -10.79
N ILE A 564 25.80 6.41 -10.48
CA ILE A 564 24.88 5.82 -11.46
C ILE A 564 23.89 6.90 -11.96
N ASN A 565 23.77 7.03 -13.29
CA ASN A 565 22.89 8.01 -13.95
C ASN A 565 21.94 7.31 -14.94
N GLU A 566 21.11 6.40 -14.44
CA GLU A 566 20.10 5.66 -15.23
C GLU A 566 18.68 6.17 -14.95
N GLY A 567 17.78 5.95 -15.91
CA GLY A 567 16.37 6.31 -15.82
C GLY A 567 16.05 7.80 -15.99
N ILE A 568 14.91 8.11 -16.61
CA ILE A 568 14.44 9.48 -16.84
C ILE A 568 14.11 10.16 -15.52
N MET A 569 13.29 9.53 -14.68
CA MET A 569 12.83 10.15 -13.44
C MET A 569 13.96 10.31 -12.42
N PHE A 570 14.83 9.31 -12.31
CA PHE A 570 15.96 9.37 -11.37
C PHE A 570 16.99 10.42 -11.78
N ARG A 571 17.37 10.51 -13.07
CA ARG A 571 18.24 11.60 -13.56
C ARG A 571 17.64 12.98 -13.35
N TYR A 572 16.32 13.11 -13.51
CA TYR A 572 15.61 14.35 -13.26
C TYR A 572 15.75 14.81 -11.78
N HIS A 573 15.63 13.90 -10.82
CA HIS A 573 15.88 14.17 -9.40
C HIS A 573 17.35 14.50 -9.11
N GLN A 574 18.28 13.79 -9.74
CA GLN A 574 19.72 14.04 -9.59
C GLN A 574 20.13 15.42 -10.09
N LYS A 575 19.50 15.89 -11.18
CA LYS A 575 19.67 17.27 -11.66
C LYS A 575 19.20 18.26 -10.61
N TYR A 576 17.99 18.07 -10.07
CA TYR A 576 17.45 18.93 -9.00
C TYR A 576 18.39 19.00 -7.79
N PHE A 577 19.01 17.88 -7.39
CA PHE A 577 19.97 17.87 -6.27
C PHE A 577 21.25 18.69 -6.51
N LYS A 578 21.66 18.90 -7.77
CA LYS A 578 22.87 19.65 -8.12
C LYS A 578 22.61 21.16 -8.23
N GLU A 579 21.36 21.59 -8.32
CA GLU A 579 20.97 22.98 -8.51
C GLU A 579 20.97 23.76 -7.18
N GLN A 580 21.90 24.70 -7.02
CA GLN A 580 22.06 25.48 -5.78
C GLN A 580 20.89 26.44 -5.46
N ASN A 581 20.03 26.77 -6.43
CA ASN A 581 18.87 27.64 -6.26
C ASN A 581 17.64 27.07 -6.99
N ALA A 582 17.46 25.75 -6.90
CA ALA A 582 16.37 25.06 -7.55
C ALA A 582 15.01 25.61 -7.09
N ASN A 583 14.11 25.88 -8.04
CA ASN A 583 12.75 26.28 -7.73
C ASN A 583 11.89 25.02 -7.59
N GLU A 584 11.56 24.65 -6.35
CA GLU A 584 10.76 23.47 -6.03
C GLU A 584 9.43 23.41 -6.78
N SER A 585 8.72 24.54 -6.92
CA SER A 585 7.46 24.58 -7.68
C SER A 585 7.68 24.27 -9.16
N ALA A 586 8.75 24.79 -9.77
CA ALA A 586 9.07 24.51 -11.16
C ALA A 586 9.53 23.06 -11.37
N TYR A 587 10.24 22.51 -10.37
CA TYR A 587 10.62 21.10 -10.32
C TYR A 587 9.40 20.20 -10.26
N LEU A 588 8.43 20.46 -9.37
CA LEU A 588 7.20 19.68 -9.26
C LEU A 588 6.31 19.83 -10.50
N ASP A 589 6.17 21.04 -11.06
CA ASP A 589 5.38 21.28 -12.27
C ASP A 589 5.92 20.50 -13.48
N SER A 590 7.25 20.40 -13.60
CA SER A 590 7.88 19.65 -14.69
C SER A 590 7.88 18.14 -14.40
N MET A 591 8.01 17.72 -13.15
CA MET A 591 7.84 16.33 -12.73
C MET A 591 6.45 15.80 -13.10
N ALA A 592 5.39 16.56 -12.82
CA ALA A 592 4.02 16.20 -13.19
C ALA A 592 3.83 16.01 -14.71
N VAL A 593 4.56 16.76 -15.53
CA VAL A 593 4.57 16.61 -17.00
C VAL A 593 5.26 15.31 -17.40
N ILE A 594 6.44 15.01 -16.83
CA ILE A 594 7.19 13.78 -17.12
C ILE A 594 6.35 12.56 -16.70
N GLU A 595 5.84 12.53 -15.47
CA GLU A 595 5.05 11.39 -14.96
C GLU A 595 3.78 11.14 -15.77
N TYR A 596 3.05 12.21 -16.08
CA TYR A 596 1.88 12.11 -16.93
C TYR A 596 2.25 11.53 -18.30
N ASP A 597 3.34 11.99 -18.92
CA ASP A 597 3.79 11.47 -20.21
C ASP A 597 4.15 9.98 -20.15
N MET A 598 4.96 9.59 -19.16
CA MET A 598 5.44 8.23 -18.95
C MET A 598 4.29 7.23 -18.82
N LEU A 599 3.19 7.58 -18.15
CA LEU A 599 2.08 6.66 -17.88
C LEU A 599 0.86 6.87 -18.79
N TYR A 600 0.47 8.11 -19.08
CA TYR A 600 -0.82 8.42 -19.71
C TYR A 600 -0.74 9.21 -21.02
N GLY A 601 0.30 10.03 -21.20
CA GLY A 601 0.49 10.86 -22.38
C GLY A 601 1.00 10.10 -23.60
N ASP A 602 1.52 10.86 -24.56
CA ASP A 602 1.97 10.42 -25.87
C ASP A 602 3.34 9.70 -25.83
N LYS A 603 3.95 9.54 -24.64
CA LYS A 603 5.22 8.83 -24.40
C LYS A 603 6.40 9.49 -25.12
N GLU A 604 6.35 10.81 -25.27
CA GLU A 604 7.40 11.63 -25.87
C GLU A 604 8.75 11.45 -25.14
N VAL A 605 8.73 11.26 -23.81
CA VAL A 605 9.92 10.92 -23.01
C VAL A 605 10.65 9.67 -23.49
N PHE A 606 9.94 8.77 -24.17
CA PHE A 606 10.47 7.53 -24.74
C PHE A 606 10.52 7.55 -26.28
N GLY A 607 10.27 8.69 -26.93
CA GLY A 607 10.20 8.78 -28.39
C GLY A 607 8.91 8.21 -29.00
N GLY A 608 7.82 8.15 -28.22
CA GLY A 608 6.46 7.83 -28.67
C GLY A 608 5.96 6.42 -28.31
N GLU A 609 6.81 5.56 -27.73
CA GLU A 609 6.42 4.21 -27.31
C GLU A 609 7.11 3.81 -26.00
N ASN A 610 6.38 3.15 -25.08
CA ASN A 610 6.95 2.64 -23.85
C ASN A 610 7.93 1.47 -24.15
N PRO A 611 9.24 1.61 -23.83
CA PRO A 611 10.24 0.59 -24.18
C PRO A 611 10.22 -0.61 -23.24
N TYR A 612 9.60 -0.49 -22.06
CA TYR A 612 9.63 -1.51 -21.02
C TYR A 612 8.60 -2.60 -21.28
N GLN A 613 9.03 -3.86 -21.19
CA GLN A 613 8.17 -5.03 -21.30
C GLN A 613 8.14 -5.80 -19.98
N PRO A 614 6.99 -6.36 -19.56
CA PRO A 614 6.92 -7.12 -18.32
C PRO A 614 7.92 -8.29 -18.35
N LYS A 615 8.75 -8.40 -17.31
CA LYS A 615 9.70 -9.50 -17.14
C LYS A 615 8.95 -10.81 -16.84
N ASN A 616 9.51 -11.93 -17.27
CA ASN A 616 9.00 -13.24 -16.87
C ASN A 616 9.44 -13.54 -15.42
N LEU A 617 8.65 -13.06 -14.46
CA LEU A 617 8.97 -13.11 -13.05
C LEU A 617 9.15 -14.55 -12.56
N LYS A 618 10.38 -14.90 -12.16
CA LYS A 618 10.68 -16.19 -11.54
C LYS A 618 10.29 -16.15 -10.07
N MET A 619 9.34 -16.97 -9.67
CA MET A 619 8.97 -17.09 -8.25
C MET A 619 9.99 -17.95 -7.49
N GLY A 620 10.54 -17.39 -6.41
CA GLY A 620 11.57 -17.99 -5.56
C GLY A 620 12.95 -18.06 -6.22
N ILE A 621 14.00 -17.83 -5.42
CA ILE A 621 15.39 -18.04 -5.85
C ILE A 621 15.69 -19.53 -5.94
N LEU A 622 15.39 -20.27 -4.86
CA LEU A 622 15.55 -21.72 -4.77
C LEU A 622 14.46 -22.45 -5.57
N PRO A 623 14.81 -23.20 -6.63
CA PRO A 623 13.81 -23.86 -7.46
C PRO A 623 13.19 -25.03 -6.72
N ILE A 624 11.86 -25.14 -6.79
CA ILE A 624 11.13 -26.33 -6.36
C ILE A 624 11.25 -27.37 -7.46
N THR A 625 11.74 -28.57 -7.12
CA THR A 625 11.93 -29.65 -8.10
C THR A 625 11.11 -30.88 -7.72
N LEU A 626 10.62 -31.59 -8.73
CA LEU A 626 10.04 -32.91 -8.59
C LEU A 626 10.88 -33.89 -9.40
N ASP A 627 11.64 -34.72 -8.69
CA ASP A 627 12.64 -35.59 -9.31
C ASP A 627 12.10 -37.00 -9.54
N ARG A 628 11.27 -37.49 -8.61
CA ARG A 628 10.71 -38.85 -8.68
C ARG A 628 9.38 -38.97 -7.97
N VAL A 629 8.41 -39.60 -8.63
CA VAL A 629 7.13 -39.99 -8.02
C VAL A 629 7.04 -41.51 -7.94
N LEU A 630 6.65 -42.01 -6.77
CA LEU A 630 6.33 -43.43 -6.55
C LEU A 630 4.89 -43.54 -6.08
N TYR A 631 4.12 -44.45 -6.67
CA TYR A 631 2.78 -44.78 -6.22
C TYR A 631 2.70 -46.27 -5.88
N LYS A 632 2.28 -46.59 -4.66
CA LYS A 632 2.13 -47.98 -4.20
C LYS A 632 1.10 -48.05 -3.07
N ASP A 633 0.23 -49.06 -3.13
CA ASP A 633 -0.74 -49.38 -2.07
C ASP A 633 -1.59 -48.16 -1.61
N GLY A 634 -2.04 -47.35 -2.56
CA GLY A 634 -2.85 -46.16 -2.26
C GLY A 634 -2.06 -44.97 -1.69
N THR A 635 -0.74 -45.05 -1.64
CA THR A 635 0.14 -43.97 -1.18
C THR A 635 1.02 -43.47 -2.31
N MET A 636 1.16 -42.15 -2.42
CA MET A 636 2.08 -41.49 -3.34
C MET A 636 3.20 -40.82 -2.57
N TRP A 637 4.45 -41.04 -2.99
CA TRP A 637 5.65 -40.38 -2.50
C TRP A 637 6.27 -39.55 -3.62
N LEU A 638 6.46 -38.27 -3.38
CA LEU A 638 7.05 -37.32 -4.30
C LEU A 638 8.38 -36.88 -3.72
N TYR A 639 9.47 -37.32 -4.35
CA TYR A 639 10.84 -36.93 -4.00
C TYR A 639 11.24 -35.75 -4.86
N GLY A 640 11.84 -34.76 -4.22
CA GLY A 640 12.24 -33.52 -4.86
C GLY A 640 13.08 -32.68 -3.91
N SER A 641 13.10 -31.38 -4.17
CA SER A 641 13.81 -30.40 -3.33
C SER A 641 12.92 -29.18 -3.08
N ASN A 642 13.19 -28.48 -1.97
CA ASN A 642 12.63 -27.17 -1.65
C ASN A 642 11.10 -27.15 -1.45
N PHE A 643 10.48 -28.26 -1.03
CA PHE A 643 9.07 -28.25 -0.61
C PHE A 643 8.90 -27.56 0.75
N ASN A 644 7.78 -26.87 0.96
CA ASN A 644 7.40 -26.28 2.25
C ASN A 644 5.88 -26.33 2.42
N GLU A 645 5.35 -25.76 3.50
CA GLU A 645 3.92 -25.80 3.84
C GLU A 645 2.96 -25.25 2.77
N PHE A 646 3.48 -24.53 1.77
CA PHE A 646 2.72 -23.99 0.65
C PHE A 646 2.66 -24.92 -0.58
N SER A 647 3.38 -26.05 -0.56
CA SER A 647 3.47 -26.92 -1.73
C SER A 647 2.32 -27.93 -1.79
N ILE A 648 1.50 -27.82 -2.83
CA ILE A 648 0.36 -28.69 -3.08
C ILE A 648 0.65 -29.63 -4.26
N VAL A 649 0.06 -30.83 -4.25
CA VAL A 649 0.24 -31.79 -5.35
C VAL A 649 -0.95 -31.71 -6.30
N SER A 650 -0.66 -31.60 -7.59
CA SER A 650 -1.68 -31.71 -8.64
C SER A 650 -1.52 -33.05 -9.37
N ILE A 651 -2.61 -33.83 -9.43
CA ILE A 651 -2.68 -35.12 -10.12
C ILE A 651 -3.80 -35.03 -11.16
N ASN A 652 -3.46 -35.13 -12.44
CA ASN A 652 -4.39 -34.96 -13.57
C ASN A 652 -5.22 -33.66 -13.48
N GLY A 653 -4.58 -32.57 -13.02
CA GLY A 653 -5.20 -31.25 -12.85
C GLY A 653 -6.07 -31.09 -11.58
N LYS A 654 -6.19 -32.13 -10.75
CA LYS A 654 -6.89 -32.04 -9.46
C LYS A 654 -5.88 -31.88 -8.32
N GLN A 655 -6.13 -30.93 -7.43
CA GLN A 655 -5.29 -30.66 -6.26
C GLN A 655 -5.55 -31.66 -5.12
N TYR A 656 -4.46 -32.01 -4.43
CA TYR A 656 -4.42 -32.91 -3.29
C TYR A 656 -3.48 -32.33 -2.22
N GLU A 657 -4.01 -32.20 -1.01
CA GLU A 657 -3.23 -31.79 0.16
C GLU A 657 -2.25 -32.90 0.58
N PRO A 658 -0.99 -32.55 0.88
CA PRO A 658 -0.04 -33.46 1.51
C PRO A 658 -0.58 -34.04 2.83
N THR A 659 -0.47 -35.35 3.03
CA THR A 659 -0.68 -35.97 4.36
C THR A 659 0.56 -35.80 5.24
N SER A 660 1.74 -35.68 4.63
CA SER A 660 2.97 -35.27 5.32
C SER A 660 3.92 -34.61 4.34
N GLN A 661 4.69 -33.63 4.82
CA GLN A 661 5.58 -32.84 3.98
C GLN A 661 6.89 -32.50 4.70
N HIS A 662 7.98 -32.63 3.95
CA HIS A 662 9.33 -32.22 4.30
C HIS A 662 9.97 -31.61 3.06
N GLN A 663 11.09 -30.89 3.24
CA GLN A 663 11.78 -30.21 2.14
C GLN A 663 12.09 -31.08 0.92
N ASN A 664 12.33 -32.38 1.12
CA ASN A 664 12.70 -33.29 0.03
C ASN A 664 11.70 -34.41 -0.23
N LEU A 665 10.55 -34.41 0.47
CA LEU A 665 9.56 -35.48 0.37
C LEU A 665 8.15 -34.97 0.69
N ILE A 666 7.24 -35.14 -0.26
CA ILE A 666 5.80 -35.05 -0.03
C ILE A 666 5.20 -36.46 -0.05
N LYS A 667 4.26 -36.72 0.85
CA LYS A 667 3.49 -37.97 0.90
C LYS A 667 2.00 -37.64 0.86
N ILE A 668 1.25 -38.44 0.12
CA ILE A 668 -0.22 -38.43 0.10
C ILE A 668 -0.73 -39.85 0.27
N GLU A 669 -1.55 -40.09 1.28
CA GLU A 669 -2.17 -41.38 1.57
C GLU A 669 -3.63 -41.45 1.08
N ASP A 670 -4.22 -42.65 1.14
CA ASP A 670 -5.63 -42.92 0.81
C ASP A 670 -6.06 -42.52 -0.61
N LEU A 671 -5.12 -42.51 -1.55
CA LEU A 671 -5.36 -42.23 -2.95
C LEU A 671 -5.91 -43.46 -3.68
N LYS A 672 -7.10 -43.31 -4.28
CA LYS A 672 -7.71 -44.29 -5.19
C LYS A 672 -7.55 -43.81 -6.63
N LEU A 673 -6.36 -44.04 -7.20
CA LEU A 673 -5.98 -43.62 -8.54
C LEU A 673 -5.73 -44.83 -9.44
N GLY A 674 -5.88 -44.66 -10.75
CA GLY A 674 -5.63 -45.70 -11.74
C GLY A 674 -5.38 -45.10 -13.12
N GLY A 675 -4.69 -45.84 -13.97
CA GLY A 675 -4.28 -45.39 -15.31
C GLY A 675 -3.04 -44.48 -15.28
N ASP A 676 -2.86 -43.73 -16.37
CA ASP A 676 -1.77 -42.78 -16.51
C ASP A 676 -2.04 -41.54 -15.67
N LEU A 677 -1.10 -41.22 -14.79
CA LEU A 677 -1.16 -40.04 -13.93
C LEU A 677 -0.11 -39.03 -14.38
N GLU A 678 -0.55 -37.80 -14.59
CA GLU A 678 0.30 -36.62 -14.68
C GLU A 678 0.36 -35.96 -13.30
N VAL A 679 1.54 -35.91 -12.72
CA VAL A 679 1.76 -35.43 -11.35
C VAL A 679 2.76 -34.27 -11.36
N CYS A 680 2.40 -33.16 -10.74
CA CYS A 680 3.32 -32.06 -10.47
C CYS A 680 3.12 -31.52 -9.06
N VAL A 681 4.12 -30.79 -8.57
CA VAL A 681 4.02 -30.01 -7.34
C VAL A 681 3.82 -28.55 -7.74
N ALA A 682 2.88 -27.88 -7.11
CA ALA A 682 2.61 -26.47 -7.32
C ALA A 682 2.86 -25.72 -6.01
N GLN A 683 3.39 -24.50 -6.11
CA GLN A 683 3.43 -23.59 -4.97
C GLN A 683 2.18 -22.73 -5.00
N GLN A 684 1.42 -22.74 -3.91
CA GLN A 684 0.16 -22.02 -3.79
C GLN A 684 0.30 -20.86 -2.81
N ASP A 685 -0.46 -19.78 -3.03
CA ASP A 685 -0.57 -18.70 -2.05
C ASP A 685 -1.11 -19.19 -0.70
N ASP A 686 -0.80 -18.47 0.37
CA ASP A 686 -1.25 -18.78 1.74
C ASP A 686 -2.80 -18.90 1.87
N TYR A 687 -3.53 -18.35 0.90
CA TYR A 687 -5.00 -18.35 0.88
C TYR A 687 -5.62 -19.50 0.09
N GLY A 688 -4.83 -20.37 -0.53
CA GLY A 688 -5.32 -21.53 -1.28
C GLY A 688 -6.05 -21.19 -2.58
N LYS A 689 -5.82 -20.01 -3.16
CA LYS A 689 -6.54 -19.49 -4.34
C LYS A 689 -5.69 -19.41 -5.60
N THR A 690 -4.41 -19.10 -5.45
CA THR A 690 -3.54 -18.76 -6.58
C THR A 690 -2.37 -19.73 -6.65
N ILE A 691 -2.16 -20.35 -7.80
CA ILE A 691 -0.93 -21.12 -8.07
C ILE A 691 0.14 -20.13 -8.55
N LEU A 692 1.22 -20.02 -7.79
CA LEU A 692 2.33 -19.09 -8.03
C LEU A 692 3.36 -19.69 -8.99
N SER A 693 3.64 -20.99 -8.86
CA SER A 693 4.50 -21.73 -9.78
C SER A 693 4.16 -23.22 -9.78
N THR A 694 4.66 -23.96 -10.76
CA THR A 694 4.44 -25.41 -10.87
C THR A 694 5.68 -26.07 -11.42
N THR A 695 6.07 -27.20 -10.84
CA THR A 695 7.17 -28.02 -11.35
C THR A 695 6.83 -28.61 -12.71
N ARG A 696 7.83 -29.14 -13.42
CA ARG A 696 7.54 -30.03 -14.55
C ARG A 696 6.73 -31.24 -14.08
N SER A 697 5.82 -31.71 -14.93
CA SER A 697 5.03 -32.89 -14.64
C SER A 697 5.84 -34.18 -14.80
N CYS A 698 5.68 -35.10 -13.85
CA CYS A 698 6.11 -36.49 -13.95
C CYS A 698 4.94 -37.37 -14.39
N ARG A 699 5.17 -38.30 -15.32
CA ARG A 699 4.19 -39.32 -15.68
C ARG A 699 4.41 -40.58 -14.86
N VAL A 700 3.33 -41.10 -14.28
CA VAL A 700 3.34 -42.33 -13.48
C VAL A 700 2.26 -43.26 -14.01
N GLU A 701 2.66 -44.45 -14.45
CA GLU A 701 1.73 -45.50 -14.87
C GLU A 701 1.35 -46.35 -13.66
N VAL A 702 0.06 -46.37 -13.31
CA VAL A 702 -0.45 -47.17 -12.20
C VAL A 702 -1.13 -48.42 -12.74
N ASN A 703 -0.44 -49.54 -12.62
CA ASN A 703 -0.99 -50.87 -12.90
C ASN A 703 -1.82 -51.35 -11.71
N HIS A 704 -3.06 -51.76 -11.99
CA HIS A 704 -3.99 -52.31 -11.00
C HIS A 704 -3.55 -53.66 -10.43
#